data_AF-A0A7Y9RUT1-F1
#
_entry.id   AF-A0A7Y9RUT1-F1
#
_cell.length_a   1.000
_cell.length_b   1.000
_cell.length_c   1.000
_cell.angle_alpha   90.00
_cell.angle_beta   90.00
_cell.angle_gamma   90.00
#
_symmetry.space_group_name_H-M   'P 1'
#
loop_
_entity.id
_entity.type
_entity.pdbx_description
1 polymer ?
#
loop_
_entity_poly.entity_id
_entity_poly.type
_entity_poly.pdbx_seq_one_letter_code
_entity_poly.pdbx_strand_id
1 'polypeptide(L)'
;MPHAPLRTLARTAVAGLATALAASALGVVSAPAAQATAAPDDLPRGVPAAATRPEPALRAPQGWPFAQRLSRTSGTGRLHGGADYWSDFLYDDHGAALPTGLTLDNTAMLAPEQGVYTYPAGPARGNGADVFVAATGLDRRASYWRVDWNTLVDPAVPLAVWGLDTDASAATGVATWPAAAGLTSAGLDRALVVSSRGAWLHDLRTGRVVDVADRGGRLTVDRAARSFVVRVPRRLLPVGGQWRVRLATGLAAPDGRSMAAPQTTGGLPLPPGAARAYNVAYRTAAQEPAVFRSSRTAALVAALELLAAGTPLLDQLGADGQARFVTGNFWSEDHQADALATGDVSEFSRVVDWARLARRARTPEPLLRGHSNRWYVSRLRLGQGVVADEGQGTGDGRPNYLGRIQPYSVYVPQTYRPGRPAPLTWTLHSLSVNHNQYAAYDPVLQQQLCEQRGSICAGTLGHGPDGWYFDEAEVDHWSVWAALARAFDLDERRTVITGYSMGGWATYHLGLAHPDLYAAAVSLAGPPQCGVSLDGDALVYPAFEGRCTTDGRAYDLVGNARWLPFRIGHGTLDQLVPFPSVERQVQRFDALGLRHRFVRYPAEDHLLFATQDRFDSVVSGLGRPVVPHRPRDVDFTWRPHLSRSDLGIGATTAYWLDGLQARSTGPGSLARVRAVSAALPGRAVTVRRTGPAPVASPLPAVRSDLTWDLGRALPRRQALTLRLTNVARVGVDMRRAGLRCGTVRVVTDGPVTLVLRRLPGGTRTVRVADDRVLRLRC
;
A
#
# COMPACT_ATOMS: atom_id res chain seq x y z
N MET A 1 33.13 6.49 35.30
CA MET A 1 33.23 7.18 36.60
C MET A 1 34.71 7.44 36.88
N PRO A 2 35.09 8.56 37.50
CA PRO A 2 34.55 9.92 37.35
C PRO A 2 35.73 10.94 37.23
N HIS A 3 35.58 12.20 36.83
CA HIS A 3 34.96 13.28 37.59
C HIS A 3 34.89 14.57 36.75
N ALA A 4 33.75 15.25 36.79
CA ALA A 4 33.65 16.69 36.59
C ALA A 4 34.06 17.43 37.89
N PRO A 5 34.32 18.76 37.83
CA PRO A 5 33.32 19.67 38.41
C PRO A 5 33.17 21.06 37.70
N LEU A 6 31.92 21.40 37.39
CA LEU A 6 31.10 22.53 37.89
C LEU A 6 31.69 23.92 38.28
N ARG A 7 30.93 24.98 37.89
CA ARG A 7 30.76 26.37 38.41
C ARG A 7 31.54 27.49 37.65
N THR A 8 31.04 28.70 37.33
CA THR A 8 29.76 29.43 37.50
C THR A 8 29.76 30.72 36.63
N LEU A 9 28.57 31.18 36.22
CA LEU A 9 28.06 32.58 36.07
C LEU A 9 28.95 33.71 35.48
N ALA A 10 28.46 34.36 34.41
CA ALA A 10 28.27 35.82 34.38
C ALA A 10 27.30 36.25 33.26
N ARG A 11 26.28 37.02 33.63
CA ARG A 11 25.38 37.78 32.75
C ARG A 11 26.09 39.05 32.29
N THR A 12 25.90 39.46 31.03
CA THR A 12 25.86 40.88 30.67
C THR A 12 24.90 41.10 29.50
N ALA A 13 24.03 42.09 29.68
CA ALA A 13 23.15 42.65 28.68
C ALA A 13 23.77 43.98 28.22
N VAL A 14 23.73 44.29 26.92
CA VAL A 14 23.68 45.68 26.43
C VAL A 14 22.81 45.71 25.19
N ALA A 15 21.79 46.56 25.25
CA ALA A 15 20.92 46.96 24.15
C ALA A 15 21.46 48.25 23.51
N GLY A 16 21.11 48.45 22.23
CA GLY A 16 21.02 49.77 21.63
C GLY A 16 21.91 49.99 20.40
N LEU A 17 21.33 49.96 19.20
CA LEU A 17 20.98 51.19 18.49
C LEU A 17 20.10 50.85 17.28
N ALA A 18 18.95 51.49 17.21
CA ALA A 18 18.08 51.55 16.05
C ALA A 18 18.37 52.85 15.30
N THR A 19 18.48 52.79 13.96
CA THR A 19 17.91 53.81 13.08
C THR A 19 17.71 53.26 11.67
N ALA A 20 16.51 53.54 11.16
CA ALA A 20 15.89 53.13 9.91
C ALA A 20 16.61 53.58 8.64
N LEU A 21 16.44 52.80 7.56
CA LEU A 21 16.23 53.32 6.21
C LEU A 21 15.33 52.34 5.43
N ALA A 22 14.22 52.88 4.95
CA ALA A 22 13.15 52.19 4.26
C ALA A 22 13.54 51.85 2.80
N ALA A 23 13.13 50.66 2.34
CA ALA A 23 12.99 50.36 0.92
C ALA A 23 11.93 49.27 0.68
N SER A 24 10.78 49.73 0.17
CA SER A 24 9.99 49.06 -0.88
C SER A 24 9.50 47.62 -0.62
N ALA A 25 8.35 47.51 0.07
CA ALA A 25 7.56 46.28 0.08
C ALA A 25 6.94 46.02 -1.31
N LEU A 26 7.65 45.26 -2.15
CA LEU A 26 7.03 44.51 -3.23
C LEU A 26 6.44 43.24 -2.62
N GLY A 27 5.11 43.16 -2.57
CA GLY A 27 4.37 42.03 -2.04
C GLY A 27 4.72 40.74 -2.76
N VAL A 28 5.54 39.91 -2.10
CA VAL A 28 5.64 38.49 -2.43
C VAL A 28 4.34 37.86 -1.94
N VAL A 29 3.40 37.65 -2.87
CA VAL A 29 2.25 36.79 -2.63
C VAL A 29 2.80 35.39 -2.38
N SER A 30 2.94 35.03 -1.10
CA SER A 30 3.20 33.66 -0.68
C SER A 30 2.03 32.80 -1.16
N ALA A 31 2.32 31.91 -2.10
CA ALA A 31 1.36 30.89 -2.52
C ALA A 31 0.87 30.13 -1.27
N PRO A 32 -0.43 29.83 -1.15
CA PRO A 32 -0.93 29.11 0.01
C PRO A 32 -0.24 27.73 0.03
N ALA A 33 0.46 27.45 1.13
CA ALA A 33 0.98 26.12 1.40
C ALA A 33 -0.18 25.12 1.27
N ALA A 34 0.02 24.06 0.49
CA ALA A 34 -0.96 22.99 0.37
C ALA A 34 -1.24 22.44 1.77
N GLN A 35 -2.44 22.70 2.28
CA GLN A 35 -2.87 22.26 3.61
C GLN A 35 -2.90 20.74 3.63
N ALA A 36 -2.28 20.14 4.65
CA ALA A 36 -2.40 18.72 4.93
C ALA A 36 -3.89 18.37 5.10
N THR A 37 -4.35 17.28 4.51
CA THR A 37 -5.76 16.87 4.59
C THR A 37 -6.06 16.34 5.99
N ALA A 38 -7.14 16.83 6.61
CA ALA A 38 -7.59 16.33 7.92
C ALA A 38 -7.86 14.82 7.88
N ALA A 39 -7.85 14.20 9.07
CA ALA A 39 -8.20 12.79 9.22
C ALA A 39 -9.64 12.54 8.72
N PRO A 40 -9.92 11.42 8.02
CA PRO A 40 -11.28 11.06 7.61
C PRO A 40 -12.18 10.73 8.80
N ASP A 41 -13.45 11.10 8.69
CA ASP A 41 -14.47 10.80 9.71
C ASP A 41 -14.85 9.30 9.75
N ASP A 42 -14.63 8.56 8.65
CA ASP A 42 -15.00 7.15 8.47
C ASP A 42 -13.95 6.14 8.98
N LEU A 43 -12.91 6.61 9.67
CA LEU A 43 -11.93 5.73 10.30
C LEU A 43 -12.50 5.13 11.59
N PRO A 44 -12.41 3.80 11.79
CA PRO A 44 -12.82 3.18 13.04
C PRO A 44 -12.16 3.81 14.26
N ARG A 45 -12.94 4.05 15.32
CA ARG A 45 -12.35 4.43 16.60
C ARG A 45 -11.37 3.36 17.06
N GLY A 46 -10.11 3.76 17.24
CA GLY A 46 -9.07 2.86 17.71
C GLY A 46 -7.97 2.60 16.69
N VAL A 47 -8.11 3.05 15.44
CA VAL A 47 -6.97 3.00 14.51
C VAL A 47 -5.76 3.73 15.10
N PRO A 48 -4.53 3.23 14.91
CA PRO A 48 -3.30 3.90 15.34
C PRO A 48 -3.15 5.32 14.80
N ALA A 49 -2.28 6.11 15.45
CA ALA A 49 -1.97 7.47 15.03
C ALA A 49 -1.48 7.53 13.57
N ALA A 50 -0.87 6.44 13.10
CA ALA A 50 -0.48 6.24 11.72
C ALA A 50 -1.62 6.48 10.70
N ALA A 51 -2.85 6.09 11.01
CA ALA A 51 -4.01 6.26 10.14
C ALA A 51 -4.71 7.63 10.30
N THR A 52 -4.55 8.28 11.45
CA THR A 52 -5.23 9.56 11.75
C THR A 52 -4.35 10.79 11.48
N ARG A 53 -3.04 10.61 11.32
CA ARG A 53 -2.14 11.71 10.94
C ARG A 53 -2.50 12.18 9.51
N PRO A 54 -2.59 13.50 9.29
CA PRO A 54 -2.81 14.08 7.97
C PRO A 54 -1.85 13.54 6.91
N GLU A 55 -2.37 13.26 5.71
CA GLU A 55 -1.53 12.91 4.58
C GLU A 55 -0.65 14.12 4.21
N PRO A 56 0.67 13.95 4.08
CA PRO A 56 1.55 15.00 3.60
C PRO A 56 1.13 15.50 2.21
N ALA A 57 1.11 16.82 2.04
CA ALA A 57 0.81 17.39 0.73
C ALA A 57 1.94 17.15 -0.28
N LEU A 58 1.56 16.90 -1.53
CA LEU A 58 2.48 16.99 -2.67
C LEU A 58 2.90 18.44 -2.88
N ARG A 59 4.19 18.65 -3.15
CA ARG A 59 4.71 19.97 -3.51
C ARG A 59 4.21 20.34 -4.91
N ALA A 60 3.74 21.58 -5.06
CA ALA A 60 3.46 22.12 -6.39
C ALA A 60 4.80 22.41 -7.09
N PRO A 61 5.04 21.90 -8.31
CA PRO A 61 6.30 22.15 -9.00
C PRO A 61 6.46 23.62 -9.36
N GLN A 62 7.69 24.10 -9.24
CA GLN A 62 8.06 25.40 -9.76
C GLN A 62 7.79 25.49 -11.27
N GLY A 63 7.28 26.64 -11.71
CA GLY A 63 6.96 26.88 -13.12
C GLY A 63 5.59 26.33 -13.57
N TRP A 64 4.88 25.57 -12.74
CA TRP A 64 3.53 25.10 -13.01
C TRP A 64 2.47 26.06 -12.43
N PRO A 65 1.74 26.82 -13.27
CA PRO A 65 0.84 27.87 -12.77
C PRO A 65 -0.55 27.38 -12.35
N PHE A 66 -0.82 26.06 -12.43
CA PHE A 66 -2.13 25.48 -12.16
C PHE A 66 -2.17 24.78 -10.79
N ALA A 67 -3.35 24.67 -10.20
CA ALA A 67 -3.53 23.99 -8.92
C ALA A 67 -3.28 22.47 -9.05
N GLN A 68 -2.55 21.88 -8.08
CA GLN A 68 -2.29 20.43 -8.01
C GLN A 68 -3.57 19.65 -7.72
N ARG A 69 -4.14 19.03 -8.76
CA ARG A 69 -5.36 18.21 -8.70
C ARG A 69 -5.20 16.97 -9.59
N LEU A 70 -4.28 16.11 -9.15
CA LEU A 70 -3.96 14.85 -9.80
C LEU A 70 -5.09 13.83 -9.61
N SER A 71 -5.17 12.86 -10.52
CA SER A 71 -5.97 11.65 -10.26
C SER A 71 -5.26 10.82 -9.19
N ARG A 72 -6.02 10.30 -8.23
CA ARG A 72 -5.53 9.36 -7.20
C ARG A 72 -5.58 7.91 -7.67
N THR A 73 -6.15 7.65 -8.84
CA THR A 73 -6.21 6.33 -9.48
C THR A 73 -5.20 6.27 -10.62
N SER A 74 -4.26 5.34 -10.56
CA SER A 74 -3.27 5.09 -11.60
C SER A 74 -3.93 4.70 -12.92
N GLY A 75 -3.30 5.06 -14.03
CA GLY A 75 -3.85 4.86 -15.37
C GLY A 75 -5.10 5.69 -15.66
N THR A 76 -5.31 6.80 -14.94
CA THR A 76 -6.46 7.69 -15.17
C THR A 76 -6.05 9.16 -15.12
N GLY A 77 -6.94 10.03 -15.62
CA GLY A 77 -6.68 11.45 -15.63
C GLY A 77 -7.91 12.31 -15.42
N ARG A 78 -7.70 13.59 -15.14
CA ARG A 78 -8.75 14.56 -14.86
C ARG A 78 -8.36 15.97 -15.28
N LEU A 79 -9.37 16.77 -15.64
CA LEU A 79 -9.20 18.19 -15.90
C LEU A 79 -9.38 19.00 -14.63
N HIS A 80 -8.55 20.02 -14.47
CA HIS A 80 -8.76 21.02 -13.44
C HIS A 80 -8.11 22.36 -13.75
N GLY A 81 -8.93 23.41 -13.86
CA GLY A 81 -8.45 24.79 -13.76
C GLY A 81 -7.53 25.23 -14.90
N GLY A 82 -7.62 24.61 -16.07
CA GLY A 82 -6.79 24.91 -17.24
C GLY A 82 -5.67 23.90 -17.50
N ALA A 83 -5.62 22.82 -16.72
CA ALA A 83 -4.71 21.70 -16.92
C ALA A 83 -5.45 20.36 -17.06
N ASP A 84 -4.84 19.48 -17.83
CA ASP A 84 -5.14 18.06 -17.93
C ASP A 84 -4.05 17.28 -17.21
N TYR A 85 -4.45 16.38 -16.31
CA TYR A 85 -3.57 15.55 -15.50
C TYR A 85 -3.81 14.09 -15.81
N TRP A 86 -2.74 13.29 -15.83
CA TRP A 86 -2.77 11.84 -15.80
C TRP A 86 -1.72 11.35 -14.80
N SER A 87 -2.05 10.30 -14.05
CA SER A 87 -1.16 9.67 -13.07
C SER A 87 -0.90 8.24 -13.46
N ASP A 88 0.36 7.83 -13.34
CA ASP A 88 0.81 6.51 -13.76
C ASP A 88 0.64 5.45 -12.65
N PHE A 89 0.93 4.20 -13.00
CA PHE A 89 1.35 3.16 -12.08
C PHE A 89 2.75 3.50 -11.54
N LEU A 90 3.16 2.89 -10.43
CA LEU A 90 4.40 3.25 -9.75
C LEU A 90 5.33 2.05 -9.75
N TYR A 91 6.63 2.30 -9.95
CA TYR A 91 7.66 1.25 -10.00
C TYR A 91 7.39 0.27 -11.14
N ASP A 92 7.04 0.78 -12.33
CA ASP A 92 6.61 -0.03 -13.47
C ASP A 92 7.42 0.30 -14.74
N ASP A 93 8.59 0.92 -14.56
CA ASP A 93 9.48 1.40 -15.60
C ASP A 93 10.50 0.34 -16.03
N HIS A 94 10.02 -0.87 -16.34
CA HIS A 94 10.85 -2.05 -16.67
C HIS A 94 11.15 -2.20 -18.17
N GLY A 95 10.64 -1.29 -19.00
CA GLY A 95 10.98 -1.22 -20.42
C GLY A 95 10.40 -2.36 -21.27
N ALA A 96 11.10 -2.72 -22.35
CA ALA A 96 10.58 -3.67 -23.32
C ALA A 96 10.70 -5.13 -22.86
N ALA A 97 9.71 -5.96 -23.22
CA ALA A 97 9.80 -7.41 -23.12
C ALA A 97 10.74 -7.99 -24.20
N LEU A 98 11.59 -8.95 -23.84
CA LEU A 98 12.38 -9.70 -24.82
C LEU A 98 11.85 -11.15 -24.94
N PRO A 99 11.92 -11.78 -26.12
CA PRO A 99 11.47 -13.17 -26.29
C PRO A 99 12.19 -14.18 -25.39
N THR A 100 13.37 -13.82 -24.87
CA THR A 100 14.26 -14.69 -24.12
C THR A 100 14.10 -14.63 -22.60
N GLY A 101 13.13 -13.89 -22.04
CA GLY A 101 12.84 -14.01 -20.60
C GLY A 101 12.03 -12.88 -19.96
N LEU A 102 11.69 -13.12 -18.70
CA LEU A 102 11.13 -12.19 -17.72
C LEU A 102 12.24 -11.74 -16.75
N THR A 103 12.04 -10.62 -16.05
CA THR A 103 12.93 -10.24 -14.95
C THR A 103 12.41 -10.83 -13.64
N LEU A 104 13.27 -11.63 -13.01
CA LEU A 104 13.12 -12.07 -11.62
C LEU A 104 14.11 -11.27 -10.80
N ASP A 105 13.66 -10.13 -10.28
CA ASP A 105 14.50 -9.32 -9.41
C ASP A 105 14.59 -9.97 -8.02
N ASN A 106 15.65 -9.68 -7.28
CA ASN A 106 15.82 -10.25 -5.94
C ASN A 106 14.89 -9.62 -4.89
N THR A 107 14.22 -8.51 -5.23
CA THR A 107 13.29 -7.81 -4.35
C THR A 107 11.97 -8.57 -4.28
N ALA A 108 11.26 -8.70 -5.40
CA ALA A 108 9.93 -9.26 -5.51
C ALA A 108 9.92 -10.44 -6.50
N MET A 109 10.77 -11.44 -6.27
CA MET A 109 10.95 -12.58 -7.18
C MET A 109 9.67 -13.39 -7.49
N LEU A 110 8.62 -13.26 -6.67
CA LEU A 110 7.30 -13.88 -6.86
C LEU A 110 6.26 -12.92 -7.48
N ALA A 111 6.71 -11.77 -7.99
CA ALA A 111 5.95 -10.78 -8.73
C ALA A 111 6.82 -10.28 -9.91
N PRO A 112 7.04 -11.13 -10.93
CA PRO A 112 7.96 -10.85 -12.03
C PRO A 112 7.55 -9.61 -12.81
N GLU A 113 8.54 -9.04 -13.49
CA GLU A 113 8.37 -7.96 -14.46
C GLU A 113 8.45 -8.57 -15.86
N GLN A 114 7.57 -8.15 -16.76
CA GLN A 114 7.65 -8.54 -18.16
C GLN A 114 8.71 -7.75 -18.92
N GLY A 115 8.86 -6.47 -18.59
CA GLY A 115 10.00 -5.66 -19.01
C GLY A 115 11.33 -6.23 -18.52
N VAL A 116 12.37 -6.15 -19.34
CA VAL A 116 13.71 -6.68 -19.00
C VAL A 116 14.80 -5.62 -18.92
N TYR A 117 14.44 -4.34 -18.86
CA TYR A 117 15.42 -3.28 -18.76
C TYR A 117 15.86 -3.09 -17.32
N THR A 118 17.17 -2.92 -17.14
CA THR A 118 17.78 -2.65 -15.84
C THR A 118 18.43 -1.29 -15.84
N TYR A 119 18.59 -0.75 -14.64
CA TYR A 119 19.27 0.52 -14.43
C TYR A 119 20.75 0.31 -14.17
N PRO A 120 21.63 1.15 -14.75
CA PRO A 120 23.01 1.19 -14.32
C PRO A 120 23.10 1.62 -12.85
N ALA A 121 24.07 1.07 -12.13
CA ALA A 121 24.36 1.49 -10.77
C ALA A 121 24.60 3.02 -10.71
N GLY A 122 24.06 3.65 -9.68
CA GLY A 122 24.29 5.08 -9.41
C GLY A 122 23.00 5.92 -9.40
N PRO A 123 22.99 7.08 -10.07
CA PRO A 123 22.01 8.14 -9.79
C PRO A 123 20.59 7.84 -10.23
N ALA A 124 20.38 6.83 -11.09
CA ALA A 124 19.04 6.39 -11.50
C ALA A 124 18.30 5.64 -10.38
N ARG A 125 19.04 5.06 -9.42
CA ARG A 125 18.47 4.42 -8.21
C ARG A 125 17.34 3.42 -8.52
N GLY A 126 17.50 2.64 -9.59
CA GLY A 126 16.55 1.59 -9.97
C GLY A 126 15.15 2.07 -10.40
N ASN A 127 14.93 3.37 -10.66
CA ASN A 127 13.59 3.92 -10.90
C ASN A 127 13.64 5.29 -11.61
N GLY A 128 14.73 5.55 -12.34
CA GLY A 128 15.13 6.89 -12.76
C GLY A 128 14.32 7.46 -13.92
N ALA A 129 13.54 6.63 -14.62
CA ALA A 129 12.68 7.02 -15.74
C ALA A 129 11.17 6.83 -15.46
N ASP A 130 10.80 6.29 -14.30
CA ASP A 130 9.43 6.13 -13.81
C ASP A 130 8.65 7.47 -13.76
N VAL A 131 7.63 7.56 -14.61
CA VAL A 131 6.72 8.69 -14.64
C VAL A 131 5.73 8.56 -13.50
N PHE A 132 5.61 9.57 -12.66
CA PHE A 132 4.50 9.65 -11.71
C PHE A 132 3.29 10.41 -12.30
N VAL A 133 3.55 11.53 -12.98
CA VAL A 133 2.50 12.40 -13.54
C VAL A 133 2.90 12.87 -14.92
N ALA A 134 1.96 12.80 -15.85
CA ALA A 134 2.00 13.54 -17.12
C ALA A 134 0.90 14.60 -17.12
N ALA A 135 1.24 15.86 -17.37
CA ALA A 135 0.25 16.94 -17.39
C ALA A 135 0.50 17.98 -18.49
N THR A 136 -0.60 18.45 -19.08
CA THR A 136 -0.61 19.51 -20.09
C THR A 136 -1.50 20.65 -19.63
N GLY A 137 -1.02 21.88 -19.73
CA GLY A 137 -1.74 23.06 -19.28
C GLY A 137 -1.82 24.15 -20.34
N LEU A 138 -2.81 25.02 -20.23
CA LEU A 138 -2.98 26.17 -21.12
C LEU A 138 -3.35 27.44 -20.37
N ASP A 139 -2.62 28.52 -20.65
CA ASP A 139 -3.05 29.88 -20.32
C ASP A 139 -3.13 30.77 -21.58
N ARG A 140 -3.33 32.08 -21.37
CA ARG A 140 -3.46 33.04 -22.49
C ARG A 140 -2.16 33.19 -23.30
N ARG A 141 -0.99 32.91 -22.72
CA ARG A 141 0.33 33.22 -23.28
C ARG A 141 1.11 31.97 -23.71
N ALA A 142 0.87 30.82 -23.09
CA ALA A 142 1.66 29.61 -23.31
C ALA A 142 0.86 28.32 -23.06
N SER A 143 1.32 27.24 -23.70
CA SER A 143 1.06 25.87 -23.26
C SER A 143 2.15 25.42 -22.29
N TYR A 144 1.80 24.51 -21.38
CA TYR A 144 2.69 23.97 -20.36
C TYR A 144 2.71 22.45 -20.48
N TRP A 145 3.90 21.86 -20.39
CA TRP A 145 4.13 20.42 -20.50
C TRP A 145 4.92 19.98 -19.28
N ARG A 146 4.38 19.04 -18.52
CA ARG A 146 4.92 18.64 -17.22
C ARG A 146 5.04 17.13 -17.14
N VAL A 147 6.19 16.67 -16.68
CA VAL A 147 6.43 15.31 -16.22
C VAL A 147 6.92 15.37 -14.78
N ASP A 148 6.30 14.60 -13.90
CA ASP A 148 6.83 14.31 -12.58
C ASP A 148 7.42 12.90 -12.58
N TRP A 149 8.48 12.73 -11.82
CA TRP A 149 9.24 11.49 -11.70
C TRP A 149 9.00 10.90 -10.32
N ASN A 150 8.80 9.59 -10.23
CA ASN A 150 8.75 8.94 -8.93
C ASN A 150 10.12 9.04 -8.23
N THR A 151 11.23 8.96 -8.99
CA THR A 151 12.60 9.17 -8.49
C THR A 151 13.35 10.21 -9.31
N LEU A 152 13.92 11.23 -8.65
CA LEU A 152 14.76 12.26 -9.28
C LEU A 152 15.91 12.68 -8.37
N VAL A 153 16.86 11.76 -8.15
CA VAL A 153 18.07 12.05 -7.37
C VAL A 153 19.03 12.93 -8.17
N ASP A 154 19.25 12.60 -9.43
CA ASP A 154 20.00 13.42 -10.38
C ASP A 154 19.10 13.77 -11.58
N PRO A 155 18.84 15.06 -11.85
CA PRO A 155 18.03 15.46 -12.99
C PRO A 155 18.72 15.22 -14.34
N ALA A 156 20.01 14.87 -14.38
CA ALA A 156 20.66 14.45 -15.62
C ALA A 156 20.24 13.04 -16.07
N VAL A 157 19.55 12.28 -15.23
CA VAL A 157 19.16 10.89 -15.51
C VAL A 157 17.99 10.81 -16.51
N PRO A 158 16.79 11.38 -16.25
CA PRO A 158 15.68 11.15 -17.15
C PRO A 158 15.66 12.07 -18.38
N LEU A 159 15.13 11.52 -19.47
CA LEU A 159 14.71 12.24 -20.66
C LEU A 159 13.26 11.86 -21.00
N ALA A 160 12.45 12.85 -21.30
CA ALA A 160 11.06 12.71 -21.73
C ALA A 160 10.90 13.16 -23.19
N VAL A 161 10.17 12.38 -23.98
CA VAL A 161 9.79 12.76 -25.34
C VAL A 161 8.27 12.81 -25.40
N TRP A 162 7.73 13.98 -25.76
CA TRP A 162 6.30 14.14 -26.02
C TRP A 162 6.06 14.01 -27.53
N GLY A 163 5.28 13.01 -27.95
CA GLY A 163 4.82 12.86 -29.32
C GLY A 163 3.50 13.62 -29.51
N LEU A 164 3.43 14.48 -30.54
CA LEU A 164 2.29 15.38 -30.76
C LEU A 164 1.74 15.18 -32.18
N ASP A 165 0.53 14.61 -32.23
CA ASP A 165 -0.34 14.60 -33.40
C ASP A 165 -1.31 15.79 -33.25
N THR A 166 -1.10 16.81 -34.08
CA THR A 166 -1.68 18.15 -33.87
C THR A 166 -2.99 18.39 -34.63
N ASP A 167 -3.34 17.46 -35.52
CA ASP A 167 -4.62 17.42 -36.23
C ASP A 167 -5.48 16.20 -35.85
N ALA A 168 -4.98 15.34 -34.95
CA ALA A 168 -5.59 14.11 -34.48
C ALA A 168 -5.85 13.08 -35.60
N SER A 169 -5.02 13.09 -36.65
CA SER A 169 -5.13 12.22 -37.81
C SER A 169 -3.90 11.32 -37.95
N ALA A 170 -4.12 10.01 -37.82
CA ALA A 170 -3.09 9.00 -38.07
C ALA A 170 -2.63 8.93 -39.55
N ALA A 171 -3.37 9.55 -40.47
CA ALA A 171 -3.06 9.57 -41.91
C ALA A 171 -2.07 10.68 -42.31
N THR A 172 -1.79 11.62 -41.41
CA THR A 172 -0.87 12.75 -41.60
C THR A 172 0.38 12.57 -40.73
N GLY A 173 1.34 13.50 -40.83
CA GLY A 173 2.57 13.44 -40.03
C GLY A 173 3.52 12.29 -40.41
N VAL A 174 4.36 11.89 -39.45
CA VAL A 174 5.30 10.76 -39.54
C VAL A 174 4.98 9.73 -38.45
N ALA A 175 5.59 8.54 -38.54
CA ALA A 175 5.45 7.51 -37.52
C ALA A 175 6.59 7.51 -36.48
N THR A 176 7.81 7.82 -36.90
CA THR A 176 9.01 7.60 -36.10
C THR A 176 9.23 8.71 -35.07
N TRP A 177 9.51 8.31 -33.83
CA TRP A 177 9.86 9.24 -32.75
C TRP A 177 11.32 9.71 -32.87
N PRO A 178 11.63 10.97 -32.49
CA PRO A 178 13.00 11.48 -32.48
C PRO A 178 13.79 10.96 -31.25
N ALA A 179 14.95 11.57 -30.98
CA ALA A 179 15.75 11.34 -29.78
C ALA A 179 16.22 9.88 -29.57
N ALA A 180 16.38 9.13 -30.67
CA ALA A 180 16.74 7.71 -30.64
C ALA A 180 15.82 6.84 -29.77
N ALA A 181 14.55 7.24 -29.61
CA ALA A 181 13.60 6.54 -28.74
C ALA A 181 13.33 5.09 -29.18
N GLY A 182 13.52 4.77 -30.47
CA GLY A 182 13.20 3.45 -31.01
C GLY A 182 11.71 3.15 -31.01
N LEU A 183 10.87 4.20 -31.09
CA LEU A 183 9.42 4.11 -31.02
C LEU A 183 8.76 4.59 -32.31
N THR A 184 7.56 4.09 -32.55
CA THR A 184 6.66 4.44 -33.62
C THR A 184 5.25 4.71 -33.09
N SER A 185 4.59 5.68 -33.71
CA SER A 185 3.14 5.87 -33.62
C SER A 185 2.68 6.75 -34.78
N ALA A 186 1.65 6.35 -35.52
CA ALA A 186 1.18 7.14 -36.65
C ALA A 186 0.63 8.52 -36.24
N GLY A 187 0.74 9.53 -37.13
CA GLY A 187 0.16 10.86 -36.93
C GLY A 187 1.08 11.95 -36.39
N LEU A 188 2.38 11.69 -36.13
CA LEU A 188 3.22 12.67 -35.43
C LEU A 188 3.61 13.87 -36.32
N ASP A 189 3.20 15.07 -35.93
CA ASP A 189 3.61 16.32 -36.59
C ASP A 189 4.81 16.98 -35.89
N ARG A 190 4.84 16.87 -34.56
CA ARG A 190 5.78 17.55 -33.69
C ARG A 190 6.22 16.62 -32.56
N ALA A 191 7.36 16.94 -31.97
CA ALA A 191 7.75 16.36 -30.69
C ALA A 191 8.42 17.39 -29.79
N LEU A 192 8.27 17.24 -28.48
CA LEU A 192 8.99 18.02 -27.48
C LEU A 192 9.92 17.09 -26.69
N VAL A 193 11.22 17.23 -26.90
CA VAL A 193 12.26 16.47 -26.19
C VAL A 193 12.70 17.29 -24.98
N VAL A 194 12.69 16.70 -23.79
CA VAL A 194 12.94 17.40 -22.53
C VAL A 194 13.91 16.59 -21.67
N SER A 195 15.00 17.22 -21.28
CA SER A 195 15.89 16.72 -20.23
C SER A 195 16.28 17.90 -19.33
N SER A 196 17.08 17.66 -18.29
CA SER A 196 17.59 18.78 -17.49
C SER A 196 18.51 19.74 -18.26
N ARG A 197 19.03 19.32 -19.43
CA ARG A 197 19.87 20.17 -20.29
C ARG A 197 19.06 21.17 -21.13
N GLY A 198 17.76 20.94 -21.33
CA GLY A 198 16.94 21.82 -22.15
C GLY A 198 15.65 21.19 -22.64
N ALA A 199 14.93 21.95 -23.45
CA ALA A 199 13.70 21.51 -24.08
C ALA A 199 13.71 21.93 -25.56
N TRP A 200 13.55 20.96 -26.46
CA TRP A 200 13.67 21.17 -27.90
C TRP A 200 12.37 20.78 -28.59
N LEU A 201 11.82 21.70 -29.37
CA LEU A 201 10.63 21.47 -30.19
C LEU A 201 11.08 21.03 -31.58
N HIS A 202 10.73 19.80 -31.95
CA HIS A 202 10.98 19.19 -33.24
C HIS A 202 9.77 19.38 -34.14
N ASP A 203 10.02 19.86 -35.36
CA ASP A 203 9.11 19.76 -36.48
C ASP A 203 9.47 18.50 -37.27
N LEU A 204 8.69 17.43 -37.06
CA LEU A 204 9.05 16.11 -37.57
C LEU A 204 8.88 15.98 -39.09
N ARG A 205 8.12 16.89 -39.71
CA ARG A 205 7.92 16.94 -41.15
C ARG A 205 9.07 17.62 -41.87
N THR A 206 9.65 18.66 -41.25
CA THR A 206 10.75 19.44 -41.86
C THR A 206 12.13 19.07 -41.31
N GLY A 207 12.20 18.31 -40.21
CA GLY A 207 13.43 18.02 -39.48
C GLY A 207 13.96 19.19 -38.64
N ARG A 208 13.27 20.34 -38.64
CA ARG A 208 13.73 21.53 -37.91
C ARG A 208 13.62 21.34 -36.40
N VAL A 209 14.69 21.64 -35.68
CA VAL A 209 14.74 21.62 -34.21
C VAL A 209 14.94 23.03 -33.68
N VAL A 210 14.16 23.42 -32.68
CA VAL A 210 14.25 24.74 -32.05
C VAL A 210 14.36 24.56 -30.54
N ASP A 211 15.36 25.19 -29.93
CA ASP A 211 15.40 25.33 -28.48
C ASP A 211 14.27 26.24 -28.01
N VAL A 212 13.45 25.74 -27.09
CA VAL A 212 12.29 26.46 -26.58
C VAL A 212 12.71 27.73 -25.84
N ALA A 213 13.89 27.74 -25.19
CA ALA A 213 14.39 28.90 -24.45
C ALA A 213 14.71 30.07 -25.39
N ASP A 214 15.34 29.81 -26.55
CA ASP A 214 15.73 30.81 -27.55
C ASP A 214 14.53 31.59 -28.11
N ARG A 215 13.32 31.05 -27.97
CA ARG A 215 12.07 31.63 -28.47
C ARG A 215 11.17 32.18 -27.35
N GLY A 216 11.72 32.36 -26.15
CA GLY A 216 11.06 32.93 -24.99
C GLY A 216 10.18 31.95 -24.20
N GLY A 217 10.40 30.65 -24.41
CA GLY A 217 9.92 29.61 -23.51
C GLY A 217 10.88 29.40 -22.34
N ARG A 218 10.57 28.41 -21.49
CA ARG A 218 11.38 28.11 -20.31
C ARG A 218 11.20 26.68 -19.87
N LEU A 219 12.29 25.98 -19.60
CA LEU A 219 12.31 24.75 -18.81
C LEU A 219 12.54 25.10 -17.34
N THR A 220 11.79 24.48 -16.44
CA THR A 220 12.02 24.49 -14.99
C THR A 220 12.25 23.06 -14.52
N VAL A 221 13.40 22.82 -13.89
CA VAL A 221 13.77 21.54 -13.27
C VAL A 221 13.64 21.70 -11.76
N ASP A 222 12.66 21.04 -11.16
CA ASP A 222 12.39 21.11 -9.72
C ASP A 222 12.71 19.76 -9.07
N ARG A 223 13.89 19.66 -8.43
CA ARG A 223 14.30 18.45 -7.71
C ARG A 223 13.44 18.18 -6.47
N ALA A 224 12.89 19.21 -5.84
CA ALA A 224 12.11 19.05 -4.62
C ALA A 224 10.71 18.50 -4.89
N ALA A 225 10.10 18.91 -6.01
CA ALA A 225 8.84 18.35 -6.50
C ALA A 225 9.02 17.13 -7.43
N ARG A 226 10.26 16.86 -7.85
CA ARG A 226 10.64 15.80 -8.81
C ARG A 226 10.01 16.02 -10.18
N SER A 227 10.15 17.22 -10.74
CA SER A 227 9.39 17.60 -11.94
C SER A 227 10.22 18.35 -12.96
N PHE A 228 9.94 18.10 -14.23
CA PHE A 228 10.30 18.98 -15.34
C PHE A 228 9.04 19.68 -15.85
N VAL A 229 9.08 21.01 -15.94
CA VAL A 229 7.98 21.83 -16.45
C VAL A 229 8.48 22.71 -17.59
N VAL A 230 7.95 22.51 -18.79
CA VAL A 230 8.26 23.31 -19.97
C VAL A 230 7.12 24.25 -20.28
N ARG A 231 7.41 25.55 -20.26
CA ARG A 231 6.52 26.60 -20.77
C ARG A 231 6.87 26.90 -22.22
N VAL A 232 5.93 26.67 -23.13
CA VAL A 232 6.08 26.91 -24.57
C VAL A 232 5.17 28.07 -25.01
N PRO A 233 5.71 29.21 -25.48
CA PRO A 233 4.90 30.33 -25.93
C PRO A 233 3.97 29.97 -27.09
N ARG A 234 2.75 30.49 -27.11
CA ARG A 234 1.78 30.19 -28.18
C ARG A 234 2.23 30.64 -29.57
N ARG A 235 3.10 31.66 -29.64
CA ARG A 235 3.73 32.09 -30.90
C ARG A 235 4.70 31.06 -31.48
N LEU A 236 5.28 30.20 -30.63
CA LEU A 236 6.17 29.12 -31.04
C LEU A 236 5.39 27.84 -31.34
N LEU A 237 4.43 27.52 -30.47
CA LEU A 237 3.55 26.38 -30.60
C LEU A 237 2.09 26.84 -30.52
N PRO A 238 1.47 27.18 -31.66
CA PRO A 238 0.05 27.53 -31.71
C PRO A 238 -0.77 26.29 -31.38
N VAL A 239 -1.47 26.32 -30.24
CA VAL A 239 -2.34 25.23 -29.80
C VAL A 239 -3.81 25.57 -30.05
N GLY A 240 -4.56 24.58 -30.53
CA GLY A 240 -5.98 24.68 -30.89
C GLY A 240 -6.54 23.32 -31.27
N GLY A 241 -7.87 23.19 -31.35
CA GLY A 241 -8.53 21.93 -31.68
C GLY A 241 -8.31 20.83 -30.64
N GLN A 242 -8.24 19.60 -31.11
CA GLN A 242 -7.92 18.42 -30.32
C GLN A 242 -6.62 17.82 -30.82
N TRP A 243 -5.71 17.52 -29.89
CA TRP A 243 -4.44 16.86 -30.21
C TRP A 243 -4.44 15.46 -29.62
N ARG A 244 -3.80 14.51 -30.29
CA ARG A 244 -3.44 13.23 -29.70
C ARG A 244 -2.01 13.31 -29.19
N VAL A 245 -1.86 13.26 -27.88
CA VAL A 245 -0.58 13.42 -27.18
C VAL A 245 -0.12 12.07 -26.65
N ARG A 246 1.18 11.81 -26.78
CA ARG A 246 1.87 10.64 -26.25
C ARG A 246 3.11 11.09 -25.48
N LEU A 247 3.57 10.29 -24.53
CA LEU A 247 4.80 10.56 -23.79
C LEU A 247 5.51 9.24 -23.49
N ALA A 248 6.81 9.20 -23.78
CA ALA A 248 7.70 8.10 -23.43
C ALA A 248 8.94 8.65 -22.72
N THR A 249 9.47 7.90 -21.77
CA THR A 249 10.61 8.31 -20.95
C THR A 249 11.69 7.23 -20.92
N GLY A 250 12.93 7.68 -20.81
CA GLY A 250 14.09 6.80 -20.71
C GLY A 250 15.26 7.54 -20.11
N LEU A 251 16.43 6.92 -20.16
CA LEU A 251 17.67 7.51 -19.66
C LEU A 251 18.24 8.51 -20.67
N ALA A 252 18.66 9.69 -20.22
CA ALA A 252 19.30 10.68 -21.05
C ALA A 252 20.73 10.23 -21.43
N ALA A 253 21.07 10.32 -22.70
CA ALA A 253 22.44 10.17 -23.16
C ALA A 253 23.32 11.38 -22.74
N PRO A 254 24.66 11.29 -22.86
CA PRO A 254 25.55 12.40 -22.54
C PRO A 254 25.28 13.71 -23.30
N ASP A 255 24.60 13.67 -24.44
CA ASP A 255 24.15 14.86 -25.19
C ASP A 255 22.93 15.56 -24.55
N GLY A 256 22.15 14.85 -23.72
CA GLY A 256 20.89 15.26 -23.12
C GLY A 256 19.74 15.46 -24.11
N ARG A 257 19.90 15.00 -25.35
CA ARG A 257 18.95 15.16 -26.46
C ARG A 257 18.49 13.82 -27.04
N SER A 258 19.20 12.73 -26.73
CA SER A 258 18.83 11.37 -27.12
C SER A 258 18.70 10.45 -25.90
N MET A 259 17.94 9.37 -26.07
CA MET A 259 17.86 8.29 -25.09
C MET A 259 19.11 7.41 -25.18
N ALA A 260 19.73 7.15 -24.03
CA ALA A 260 20.78 6.16 -23.87
C ALA A 260 20.22 4.75 -24.12
N ALA A 261 21.06 3.86 -24.62
CA ALA A 261 20.67 2.46 -24.76
C ALA A 261 20.46 1.84 -23.36
N PRO A 262 19.34 1.13 -23.13
CA PRO A 262 19.11 0.43 -21.88
C PRO A 262 20.16 -0.66 -21.63
N GLN A 263 20.36 -0.99 -20.35
CA GLN A 263 20.90 -2.29 -19.96
C GLN A 263 19.75 -3.28 -19.84
N THR A 264 20.03 -4.57 -19.98
CA THR A 264 19.02 -5.61 -19.78
C THR A 264 19.44 -6.59 -18.70
N THR A 265 18.44 -7.26 -18.13
CA THR A 265 18.65 -8.42 -17.25
C THR A 265 19.54 -9.45 -17.96
N GLY A 266 20.53 -9.99 -17.23
CA GLY A 266 21.49 -10.96 -17.76
C GLY A 266 22.48 -10.41 -18.79
N GLY A 267 22.49 -9.10 -19.09
CA GLY A 267 23.41 -8.50 -20.06
C GLY A 267 23.14 -8.89 -21.52
N LEU A 268 21.92 -9.33 -21.82
CA LEU A 268 21.51 -9.67 -23.18
C LEU A 268 21.63 -8.47 -24.13
N PRO A 269 22.12 -8.66 -25.37
CA PRO A 269 22.23 -7.57 -26.32
C PRO A 269 20.83 -7.12 -26.78
N LEU A 270 20.60 -5.81 -26.83
CA LEU A 270 19.39 -5.25 -27.41
C LEU A 270 19.43 -5.40 -28.94
N PRO A 271 18.31 -5.83 -29.58
CA PRO A 271 18.20 -5.83 -31.02
C PRO A 271 18.42 -4.41 -31.62
N PRO A 272 19.00 -4.29 -32.82
CA PRO A 272 19.10 -3.01 -33.51
C PRO A 272 17.71 -2.37 -33.67
N GLY A 273 17.60 -1.09 -33.31
CA GLY A 273 16.34 -0.35 -33.39
C GLY A 273 15.34 -0.62 -32.25
N ALA A 274 15.70 -1.44 -31.26
CA ALA A 274 14.88 -1.63 -30.07
C ALA A 274 14.54 -0.29 -29.39
N ALA A 275 13.38 -0.24 -28.74
CA ALA A 275 12.97 0.88 -27.92
C ALA A 275 14.04 1.19 -26.86
N ARG A 276 14.16 2.47 -26.51
CA ARG A 276 15.04 2.93 -25.43
C ARG A 276 14.27 3.55 -24.26
N ALA A 277 12.94 3.50 -24.35
CA ALA A 277 12.06 3.94 -23.30
C ALA A 277 11.91 2.85 -22.23
N TYR A 278 11.87 3.28 -20.99
CA TYR A 278 11.62 2.44 -19.81
C TYR A 278 10.13 2.52 -19.41
N ASN A 279 9.47 3.64 -19.68
CA ASN A 279 8.07 3.86 -19.32
C ASN A 279 7.34 4.69 -20.41
N VAL A 280 6.03 4.44 -20.56
CA VAL A 280 5.15 5.11 -21.51
C VAL A 280 3.89 5.61 -20.79
N ALA A 281 3.63 6.90 -20.90
CA ALA A 281 2.48 7.51 -20.25
C ALA A 281 1.17 7.32 -21.04
N TYR A 282 0.05 7.64 -20.39
CA TYR A 282 -1.31 7.58 -20.93
C TYR A 282 -1.86 6.18 -21.18
N ARG A 283 -1.24 5.17 -20.58
CA ARG A 283 -1.86 3.87 -20.35
C ARG A 283 -3.09 4.04 -19.47
N THR A 284 -4.13 3.28 -19.76
CA THR A 284 -5.35 3.26 -18.95
C THR A 284 -5.38 2.01 -18.09
N ALA A 285 -6.09 2.06 -16.95
CA ALA A 285 -6.32 0.87 -16.13
C ALA A 285 -7.02 -0.28 -16.88
N ALA A 286 -7.72 0.00 -17.98
CA ALA A 286 -8.30 -1.04 -18.84
C ALA A 286 -7.28 -1.64 -19.83
N GLN A 287 -6.25 -0.89 -20.21
CA GLN A 287 -5.17 -1.38 -21.06
C GLN A 287 -4.15 -2.20 -20.29
N GLU A 288 -4.09 -2.06 -18.97
CA GLU A 288 -3.25 -2.83 -18.05
C GLU A 288 -4.14 -3.66 -17.09
N PRO A 289 -4.89 -4.66 -17.60
CA PRO A 289 -5.69 -5.53 -16.75
C PRO A 289 -4.81 -6.35 -15.82
N ALA A 290 -5.36 -6.79 -14.68
CA ALA A 290 -4.64 -7.60 -13.70
C ALA A 290 -4.10 -8.93 -14.26
N VAL A 291 -4.77 -9.48 -15.26
CA VAL A 291 -4.29 -10.63 -16.04
C VAL A 291 -4.18 -10.18 -17.49
N PHE A 292 -2.98 -10.21 -18.03
CA PHE A 292 -2.68 -9.79 -19.39
C PHE A 292 -2.25 -11.00 -20.23
N ARG A 293 -2.72 -11.04 -21.48
CA ARG A 293 -2.38 -12.08 -22.45
C ARG A 293 -2.22 -11.45 -23.82
N SER A 294 -1.21 -11.91 -24.55
CA SER A 294 -0.87 -11.44 -25.88
C SER A 294 -0.34 -12.58 -26.75
N SER A 295 0.07 -12.25 -27.97
CA SER A 295 0.77 -13.20 -28.85
C SER A 295 2.13 -13.66 -28.31
N ARG A 296 2.69 -12.98 -27.30
CA ARG A 296 3.98 -13.31 -26.68
C ARG A 296 3.85 -14.25 -25.49
N THR A 297 2.66 -14.37 -24.90
CA THR A 297 2.42 -15.17 -23.70
C THR A 297 2.98 -16.59 -23.81
N ALA A 298 2.75 -17.29 -24.93
CA ALA A 298 3.24 -18.66 -25.09
C ALA A 298 4.78 -18.76 -25.06
N ALA A 299 5.48 -17.79 -25.65
CA ALA A 299 6.94 -17.76 -25.65
C ALA A 299 7.49 -17.43 -24.25
N LEU A 300 6.85 -16.50 -23.54
CA LEU A 300 7.23 -16.15 -22.17
C LEU A 300 6.99 -17.30 -21.17
N VAL A 301 5.89 -18.05 -21.33
CA VAL A 301 5.63 -19.27 -20.55
C VAL A 301 6.72 -20.30 -20.79
N ALA A 302 7.06 -20.58 -22.05
CA ALA A 302 8.15 -21.50 -22.37
C ALA A 302 9.51 -21.03 -21.81
N ALA A 303 9.77 -19.72 -21.82
CA ALA A 303 10.99 -19.16 -21.23
C ALA A 303 11.01 -19.34 -19.69
N LEU A 304 9.87 -19.15 -19.02
CA LEU A 304 9.75 -19.40 -17.58
C LEU A 304 9.89 -20.89 -17.24
N GLU A 305 9.30 -21.80 -18.01
CA GLU A 305 9.43 -23.25 -17.83
C GLU A 305 10.91 -23.69 -17.90
N LEU A 306 11.69 -23.12 -18.83
CA LEU A 306 13.13 -23.36 -18.94
C LEU A 306 13.90 -22.83 -17.71
N LEU A 307 13.55 -21.64 -17.21
CA LEU A 307 14.14 -21.09 -15.98
C LEU A 307 13.76 -21.91 -14.74
N ALA A 308 12.51 -22.39 -14.69
CA ALA A 308 11.98 -23.17 -13.57
C ALA A 308 12.68 -24.52 -13.43
N ALA A 309 13.05 -25.17 -14.54
CA ALA A 309 13.82 -26.43 -14.51
C ALA A 309 15.15 -26.34 -13.74
N GLY A 310 15.74 -25.14 -13.62
CA GLY A 310 16.94 -24.87 -12.83
C GLY A 310 16.68 -24.23 -11.45
N THR A 311 15.43 -23.90 -11.13
CA THR A 311 15.05 -23.08 -9.96
C THR A 311 13.97 -23.79 -9.15
N PRO A 312 14.32 -24.52 -8.07
CA PRO A 312 13.36 -25.34 -7.32
C PRO A 312 12.10 -24.61 -6.84
N LEU A 313 12.22 -23.32 -6.50
CA LEU A 313 11.09 -22.48 -6.09
C LEU A 313 10.05 -22.32 -7.21
N LEU A 314 10.50 -22.12 -8.46
CA LEU A 314 9.62 -21.91 -9.61
C LEU A 314 9.06 -23.22 -10.16
N ASP A 315 9.82 -24.31 -10.05
CA ASP A 315 9.37 -25.65 -10.43
C ASP A 315 8.12 -26.07 -9.62
N GLN A 316 8.10 -25.74 -8.32
CA GLN A 316 7.00 -26.01 -7.40
C GLN A 316 5.69 -25.28 -7.72
N LEU A 317 5.71 -24.24 -8.57
CA LEU A 317 4.47 -23.60 -9.03
C LEU A 317 3.63 -24.54 -9.91
N GLY A 318 4.25 -25.55 -10.52
CA GLY A 318 3.65 -26.39 -11.56
C GLY A 318 3.33 -25.61 -12.84
N ALA A 319 3.00 -26.32 -13.93
CA ALA A 319 2.81 -25.70 -15.24
C ALA A 319 1.71 -24.61 -15.26
N ASP A 320 0.57 -24.86 -14.59
CA ASP A 320 -0.54 -23.90 -14.51
C ASP A 320 -0.17 -22.67 -13.65
N GLY A 321 0.55 -22.87 -12.54
CA GLY A 321 1.06 -21.77 -11.72
C GLY A 321 2.10 -20.93 -12.45
N GLN A 322 3.02 -21.56 -13.19
CA GLN A 322 3.99 -20.88 -14.06
C GLN A 322 3.28 -20.05 -15.14
N ALA A 323 2.25 -20.59 -15.79
CA ALA A 323 1.47 -19.83 -16.77
C ALA A 323 0.75 -18.60 -16.15
N ARG A 324 0.22 -18.73 -14.93
CA ARG A 324 -0.35 -17.58 -14.18
C ARG A 324 0.71 -16.57 -13.78
N PHE A 325 1.91 -17.04 -13.45
CA PHE A 325 3.05 -16.19 -13.12
C PHE A 325 3.47 -15.29 -14.29
N VAL A 326 3.36 -15.80 -15.52
CA VAL A 326 3.61 -15.03 -16.76
C VAL A 326 2.46 -14.09 -17.11
N THR A 327 1.22 -14.50 -16.87
CA THR A 327 0.04 -13.72 -17.29
C THR A 327 -0.48 -12.75 -16.23
N GLY A 328 0.04 -12.84 -15.00
CA GLY A 328 -0.30 -11.94 -13.92
C GLY A 328 0.46 -10.63 -14.05
N ASN A 329 -0.27 -9.53 -14.19
CA ASN A 329 0.32 -8.21 -14.37
C ASN A 329 0.60 -7.57 -13.00
N PHE A 330 1.71 -7.98 -12.38
CA PHE A 330 2.05 -7.60 -11.01
C PHE A 330 2.41 -6.12 -10.86
N TRP A 331 2.87 -5.46 -11.93
CA TRP A 331 3.30 -4.05 -11.90
C TRP A 331 2.41 -3.12 -12.74
N SER A 332 1.41 -3.66 -13.44
CA SER A 332 0.57 -2.93 -14.40
C SER A 332 1.35 -2.42 -15.62
N GLU A 333 2.24 -3.25 -16.16
CA GLU A 333 3.17 -2.90 -17.25
C GLU A 333 3.29 -3.92 -18.39
N ASP A 334 2.65 -5.10 -18.31
CA ASP A 334 2.82 -6.13 -19.34
C ASP A 334 2.44 -5.65 -20.75
N HIS A 335 1.37 -4.85 -20.87
CA HIS A 335 0.99 -4.30 -22.17
C HIS A 335 2.00 -3.25 -22.65
N GLN A 336 2.50 -2.41 -21.74
CA GLN A 336 3.61 -1.51 -22.02
C GLN A 336 4.84 -2.26 -22.55
N ALA A 337 5.25 -3.32 -21.86
CA ALA A 337 6.44 -4.09 -22.20
C ALA A 337 6.34 -4.70 -23.61
N ASP A 338 5.16 -5.21 -23.97
CA ASP A 338 4.88 -5.74 -25.30
C ASP A 338 4.92 -4.66 -26.39
N ALA A 339 4.31 -3.50 -26.14
CA ALA A 339 4.32 -2.37 -27.06
C ALA A 339 5.73 -1.80 -27.27
N LEU A 340 6.52 -1.67 -26.20
CA LEU A 340 7.91 -1.25 -26.27
C LEU A 340 8.77 -2.25 -27.04
N ALA A 341 8.46 -3.53 -26.95
CA ALA A 341 9.20 -4.57 -27.64
C ALA A 341 8.93 -4.65 -29.16
N THR A 342 7.76 -4.19 -29.62
CA THR A 342 7.51 -3.96 -31.06
C THR A 342 7.93 -2.56 -31.48
N GLY A 343 8.11 -1.65 -30.52
CA GLY A 343 8.33 -0.23 -30.73
C GLY A 343 7.05 0.54 -31.09
N ASP A 344 5.88 -0.09 -31.17
CA ASP A 344 4.62 0.59 -31.48
C ASP A 344 3.86 0.97 -30.21
N VAL A 345 3.82 2.28 -29.91
CA VAL A 345 3.12 2.85 -28.75
C VAL A 345 1.85 3.59 -29.15
N SER A 346 1.29 3.30 -30.33
CA SER A 346 0.14 4.02 -30.90
C SER A 346 -1.07 4.04 -29.98
N GLU A 347 -1.32 2.96 -29.24
CA GLU A 347 -2.48 2.79 -28.35
C GLU A 347 -2.42 3.66 -27.09
N PHE A 348 -1.22 4.02 -26.63
CA PHE A 348 -1.02 4.80 -25.41
C PHE A 348 -1.02 6.29 -25.74
N SER A 349 -2.20 6.90 -25.64
CA SER A 349 -2.37 8.30 -25.99
C SER A 349 -3.47 8.98 -25.20
N ARG A 350 -3.38 10.30 -25.11
CA ARG A 350 -4.39 11.15 -24.51
C ARG A 350 -4.83 12.22 -25.49
N VAL A 351 -6.15 12.34 -25.65
CA VAL A 351 -6.73 13.44 -26.44
C VAL A 351 -6.79 14.69 -25.57
N VAL A 352 -6.00 15.70 -25.92
CA VAL A 352 -6.00 17.01 -25.27
C VAL A 352 -6.91 17.95 -26.05
N ASP A 353 -8.05 18.29 -25.46
CA ASP A 353 -8.97 19.31 -25.98
C ASP A 353 -8.59 20.69 -25.43
N TRP A 354 -7.95 21.50 -26.28
CA TRP A 354 -7.44 22.81 -25.90
C TRP A 354 -8.57 23.80 -25.55
N ALA A 355 -9.78 23.63 -26.10
CA ALA A 355 -10.91 24.48 -25.78
C ALA A 355 -11.43 24.20 -24.36
N ARG A 356 -11.40 22.94 -23.90
CA ARG A 356 -11.70 22.59 -22.50
C ARG A 356 -10.67 23.17 -21.54
N LEU A 357 -9.39 23.16 -21.89
CA LEU A 357 -8.34 23.79 -21.08
C LEU A 357 -8.49 25.31 -21.04
N ALA A 358 -8.75 25.96 -22.17
CA ALA A 358 -8.98 27.41 -22.24
C ALA A 358 -10.18 27.85 -21.38
N ARG A 359 -11.26 27.05 -21.36
CA ARG A 359 -12.44 27.27 -20.50
C ARG A 359 -12.25 26.81 -19.05
N ARG A 360 -11.05 26.34 -18.68
CA ARG A 360 -10.71 25.88 -17.32
C ARG A 360 -11.65 24.79 -16.80
N ALA A 361 -12.05 23.87 -17.68
CA ALA A 361 -12.95 22.78 -17.35
C ALA A 361 -12.44 21.96 -16.15
N ARG A 362 -13.38 21.36 -15.41
CA ARG A 362 -13.11 20.51 -14.26
C ARG A 362 -13.85 19.20 -14.43
N THR A 363 -13.19 18.09 -14.10
CA THR A 363 -13.84 16.78 -13.99
C THR A 363 -13.72 16.26 -12.55
N PRO A 364 -14.68 15.43 -12.09
CA PRO A 364 -14.54 14.74 -10.82
C PRO A 364 -13.35 13.78 -10.84
N GLU A 365 -13.01 13.27 -9.65
CA GLU A 365 -12.07 12.16 -9.53
C GLU A 365 -12.65 10.92 -10.23
N PRO A 366 -11.89 10.21 -11.10
CA PRO A 366 -12.36 8.98 -11.71
C PRO A 366 -12.69 7.92 -10.65
N LEU A 367 -13.89 7.34 -10.74
CA LEU A 367 -14.30 6.19 -9.93
C LEU A 367 -14.29 4.94 -10.84
N LEU A 368 -13.18 4.20 -10.81
CA LEU A 368 -13.10 2.90 -11.45
C LEU A 368 -13.80 1.84 -10.60
N ARG A 369 -14.42 0.87 -11.27
CA ARG A 369 -15.02 -0.33 -10.68
C ARG A 369 -14.22 -1.54 -11.11
N GLY A 370 -14.18 -2.56 -10.26
CA GLY A 370 -13.23 -3.65 -10.40
C GLY A 370 -11.87 -3.31 -9.79
N HIS A 371 -10.85 -4.07 -10.20
CA HIS A 371 -9.47 -3.90 -9.76
C HIS A 371 -8.82 -2.66 -10.41
N SER A 372 -8.03 -1.92 -9.62
CA SER A 372 -7.18 -0.82 -10.09
C SER A 372 -6.12 -0.50 -9.04
N ASN A 373 -5.13 0.30 -9.41
CA ASN A 373 -4.13 0.82 -8.48
C ASN A 373 -4.38 2.29 -8.14
N ARG A 374 -4.07 2.63 -6.89
CA ARG A 374 -4.14 3.99 -6.36
C ARG A 374 -2.85 4.27 -5.61
N TRP A 375 -2.62 5.54 -5.28
CA TRP A 375 -1.41 5.96 -4.59
C TRP A 375 -1.71 6.95 -3.46
N TYR A 376 -0.80 7.00 -2.50
CA TYR A 376 -0.83 7.97 -1.41
C TYR A 376 0.57 8.53 -1.14
N VAL A 377 0.65 9.65 -0.41
CA VAL A 377 1.94 10.21 0.00
C VAL A 377 2.29 9.69 1.39
N SER A 378 3.30 8.83 1.48
CA SER A 378 3.88 8.35 2.73
C SER A 378 4.54 9.49 3.51
N ARG A 379 4.35 9.45 4.82
CA ARG A 379 5.01 10.33 5.79
C ARG A 379 6.43 9.89 6.13
N LEU A 380 6.76 8.65 5.83
CA LEU A 380 8.10 8.12 5.99
C LEU A 380 9.04 8.83 5.01
N ARG A 381 10.29 9.03 5.42
CA ARG A 381 11.33 9.69 4.64
C ARG A 381 12.50 8.73 4.46
N LEU A 382 12.25 7.66 3.74
CA LEU A 382 13.18 6.55 3.56
C LEU A 382 14.22 6.84 2.46
N GLY A 383 13.87 7.68 1.49
CA GLY A 383 14.76 8.09 0.41
C GLY A 383 14.04 8.22 -0.92
N GLN A 384 14.70 7.77 -1.98
CA GLN A 384 14.17 7.67 -3.34
C GLN A 384 14.75 6.42 -4.02
N GLY A 385 14.03 5.94 -5.03
CA GLY A 385 14.41 4.78 -5.81
C GLY A 385 14.06 3.45 -5.14
N VAL A 386 14.55 2.41 -5.79
CA VAL A 386 14.47 1.02 -5.37
C VAL A 386 15.87 0.59 -4.94
N VAL A 387 15.96 -0.13 -3.82
CA VAL A 387 17.18 -0.75 -3.35
C VAL A 387 17.01 -2.26 -3.30
N ALA A 388 18.08 -2.97 -3.63
CA ALA A 388 18.09 -4.42 -3.62
C ALA A 388 17.78 -4.99 -2.23
N ASP A 389 17.18 -6.17 -2.21
CA ASP A 389 17.05 -7.02 -1.02
C ASP A 389 18.44 -7.64 -0.68
N GLU A 390 18.94 -7.41 0.54
CA GLU A 390 20.23 -7.96 1.00
C GLU A 390 20.09 -9.37 1.64
N GLY A 391 18.87 -9.84 1.85
CA GLY A 391 18.49 -11.08 2.53
C GLY A 391 18.46 -12.34 1.66
N GLN A 392 18.98 -12.27 0.42
CA GLN A 392 19.22 -13.43 -0.45
C GLN A 392 17.98 -14.33 -0.65
N GLY A 393 16.80 -13.73 -0.78
CA GLY A 393 15.55 -14.41 -1.14
C GLY A 393 14.66 -14.84 0.02
N THR A 394 15.09 -14.69 1.27
CA THR A 394 14.21 -14.81 2.45
C THR A 394 13.71 -13.48 2.99
N GLY A 395 14.14 -12.37 2.38
CA GLY A 395 13.94 -11.02 2.88
C GLY A 395 14.99 -10.59 3.91
N ASP A 396 15.17 -9.29 4.07
CA ASP A 396 15.93 -8.66 5.16
C ASP A 396 15.03 -7.83 6.10
N GLY A 397 13.73 -7.74 5.79
CA GLY A 397 12.72 -7.03 6.56
C GLY A 397 12.79 -5.50 6.41
N ARG A 398 13.58 -4.98 5.46
CA ARG A 398 13.79 -3.54 5.27
C ARG A 398 12.99 -3.03 4.07
N PRO A 399 12.63 -1.73 4.07
CA PRO A 399 12.05 -1.11 2.89
C PRO A 399 12.95 -1.17 1.64
N ASN A 400 12.43 -1.67 0.53
CA ASN A 400 13.10 -1.62 -0.78
C ASN A 400 12.61 -0.46 -1.63
N TYR A 401 11.33 -0.11 -1.54
CA TYR A 401 10.70 0.98 -2.29
C TYR A 401 10.68 2.26 -1.45
N LEU A 402 11.76 3.03 -1.53
CA LEU A 402 12.05 4.14 -0.60
C LEU A 402 11.25 5.42 -0.87
N GLY A 403 10.61 5.50 -2.04
CA GLY A 403 9.85 6.65 -2.51
C GLY A 403 8.74 7.04 -1.54
N ARG A 404 8.39 8.33 -1.50
CA ARG A 404 7.27 8.80 -0.68
C ARG A 404 5.92 8.57 -1.35
N ILE A 405 5.88 8.34 -2.66
CA ILE A 405 4.64 7.99 -3.34
C ILE A 405 4.59 6.48 -3.35
N GLN A 406 3.60 5.91 -2.68
CA GLN A 406 3.47 4.47 -2.51
C GLN A 406 2.17 3.99 -3.16
N PRO A 407 2.21 2.87 -3.91
CA PRO A 407 1.02 2.28 -4.50
C PRO A 407 0.27 1.42 -3.49
N TYR A 408 -1.01 1.22 -3.76
CA TYR A 408 -1.83 0.17 -3.16
C TYR A 408 -2.87 -0.30 -4.19
N SER A 409 -3.25 -1.57 -4.11
CA SER A 409 -4.32 -2.09 -4.94
C SER A 409 -5.68 -1.77 -4.31
N VAL A 410 -6.69 -1.56 -5.15
CA VAL A 410 -8.08 -1.44 -4.71
C VAL A 410 -9.00 -2.23 -5.64
N TYR A 411 -10.00 -2.87 -5.04
CA TYR A 411 -11.17 -3.36 -5.77
C TYR A 411 -12.40 -2.60 -5.35
N VAL A 412 -13.10 -1.98 -6.31
CA VAL A 412 -14.37 -1.27 -6.05
C VAL A 412 -15.53 -2.07 -6.64
N PRO A 413 -16.46 -2.60 -5.82
CA PRO A 413 -17.50 -3.47 -6.33
C PRO A 413 -18.50 -2.71 -7.21
N GLN A 414 -19.14 -3.42 -8.14
CA GLN A 414 -20.14 -2.82 -9.04
C GLN A 414 -21.31 -2.18 -8.27
N THR A 415 -21.58 -2.70 -7.07
CA THR A 415 -22.63 -2.24 -6.16
C THR A 415 -22.26 -0.96 -5.38
N TYR A 416 -20.99 -0.54 -5.32
CA TYR A 416 -20.58 0.65 -4.57
C TYR A 416 -21.23 1.93 -5.11
N ARG A 417 -21.70 2.80 -4.23
CA ARG A 417 -22.27 4.12 -4.57
C ARG A 417 -21.78 5.14 -3.53
N PRO A 418 -21.20 6.28 -3.95
CA PRO A 418 -20.87 7.36 -3.03
C PRO A 418 -22.09 7.78 -2.19
N GLY A 419 -21.87 8.11 -0.92
CA GLY A 419 -22.87 8.36 0.11
C GLY A 419 -23.47 7.10 0.75
N ARG A 420 -23.06 5.88 0.34
CA ARG A 420 -23.50 4.62 0.95
C ARG A 420 -22.29 3.85 1.49
N PRO A 421 -22.07 3.81 2.81
CA PRO A 421 -20.93 3.12 3.41
C PRO A 421 -20.83 1.66 2.98
N ALA A 422 -19.66 1.27 2.46
CA ALA A 422 -19.37 -0.09 2.04
C ALA A 422 -18.48 -0.83 3.04
N PRO A 423 -18.63 -2.16 3.21
CA PRO A 423 -17.64 -2.98 3.91
C PRO A 423 -16.24 -2.84 3.31
N LEU A 424 -15.22 -3.08 4.13
CA LEU A 424 -13.82 -3.13 3.73
C LEU A 424 -13.26 -4.54 3.91
N THR A 425 -12.44 -5.02 2.98
CA THR A 425 -11.68 -6.27 3.14
C THR A 425 -10.22 -6.05 2.79
N TRP A 426 -9.33 -6.28 3.74
CA TRP A 426 -7.90 -6.28 3.47
C TRP A 426 -7.48 -7.59 2.84
N THR A 427 -6.69 -7.53 1.76
CA THR A 427 -6.08 -8.66 1.06
C THR A 427 -4.56 -8.49 1.09
N LEU A 428 -3.93 -9.06 2.12
CA LEU A 428 -2.53 -8.86 2.47
C LEU A 428 -1.62 -9.81 1.67
N HIS A 429 -0.63 -9.27 0.95
CA HIS A 429 0.26 -10.03 0.08
C HIS A 429 1.25 -10.92 0.85
N SER A 430 1.79 -11.89 0.13
CA SER A 430 2.79 -12.88 0.55
C SER A 430 4.20 -12.33 0.40
N LEU A 431 5.16 -13.01 1.01
CA LEU A 431 6.58 -12.71 0.88
C LEU A 431 7.00 -12.74 -0.59
N SER A 432 7.84 -11.80 -1.01
CA SER A 432 8.39 -11.69 -2.37
C SER A 432 7.34 -11.44 -3.47
N VAL A 433 6.08 -11.16 -3.13
CA VAL A 433 5.05 -10.67 -4.05
C VAL A 433 4.73 -9.21 -3.70
N ASN A 434 3.77 -8.57 -4.39
CA ASN A 434 3.38 -7.19 -4.14
C ASN A 434 1.86 -7.02 -3.92
N HIS A 435 1.41 -5.76 -3.84
CA HIS A 435 0.02 -5.36 -3.59
C HIS A 435 -0.99 -5.91 -4.61
N ASN A 436 -0.55 -6.35 -5.79
CA ASN A 436 -1.41 -6.86 -6.85
C ASN A 436 -1.62 -8.38 -6.83
N GLN A 437 -0.96 -9.11 -5.91
CA GLN A 437 -0.96 -10.58 -5.83
C GLN A 437 -2.30 -11.25 -6.21
N TYR A 438 -3.37 -10.89 -5.50
CA TYR A 438 -4.66 -11.59 -5.62
C TYR A 438 -5.42 -11.27 -6.90
N ALA A 439 -5.05 -10.20 -7.61
CA ALA A 439 -5.61 -9.90 -8.91
C ALA A 439 -4.79 -10.56 -10.02
N ALA A 440 -3.47 -10.62 -9.83
CA ALA A 440 -2.51 -11.10 -10.81
C ALA A 440 -2.48 -12.62 -10.95
N TYR A 441 -2.50 -13.40 -9.86
CA TYR A 441 -2.48 -14.86 -9.97
C TYR A 441 -3.75 -15.41 -10.61
N ASP A 442 -4.87 -15.28 -9.91
CA ASP A 442 -6.19 -15.66 -10.36
C ASP A 442 -7.17 -14.86 -9.48
N PRO A 443 -8.14 -14.11 -10.04
CA PRO A 443 -8.96 -13.20 -9.25
C PRO A 443 -10.15 -13.88 -8.54
N VAL A 444 -10.19 -15.20 -8.34
CA VAL A 444 -11.35 -15.88 -7.74
C VAL A 444 -11.62 -15.43 -6.30
N LEU A 445 -10.62 -15.40 -5.44
CA LEU A 445 -10.72 -14.92 -4.06
C LEU A 445 -11.06 -13.44 -4.02
N GLN A 446 -10.49 -12.64 -4.93
CA GLN A 446 -10.86 -11.22 -5.06
C GLN A 446 -12.34 -11.08 -5.45
N GLN A 447 -12.85 -11.86 -6.40
CA GLN A 447 -14.27 -11.86 -6.76
C GLN A 447 -15.17 -12.26 -5.58
N GLN A 448 -14.78 -13.28 -4.82
CA GLN A 448 -15.53 -13.75 -3.65
C GLN A 448 -15.54 -12.72 -2.51
N LEU A 449 -14.38 -12.13 -2.20
CA LEU A 449 -14.22 -11.23 -1.07
C LEU A 449 -14.70 -9.81 -1.34
N CYS A 450 -14.61 -9.37 -2.60
CA CYS A 450 -14.84 -7.99 -3.00
C CYS A 450 -16.18 -7.84 -3.73
N GLU A 451 -16.32 -8.39 -4.93
CA GLU A 451 -17.53 -8.21 -5.76
C GLU A 451 -18.76 -8.85 -5.13
N GLN A 452 -18.71 -10.17 -4.86
CA GLN A 452 -19.85 -10.94 -4.35
C GLN A 452 -20.30 -10.46 -2.97
N ARG A 453 -19.37 -9.99 -2.13
CA ARG A 453 -19.69 -9.42 -0.82
C ARG A 453 -20.10 -7.95 -0.89
N GLY A 454 -19.91 -7.28 -2.02
CA GLY A 454 -20.08 -5.83 -2.15
C GLY A 454 -19.16 -5.06 -1.21
N SER A 455 -17.92 -5.53 -1.05
CA SER A 455 -16.88 -4.95 -0.21
C SER A 455 -15.86 -4.24 -1.09
N ILE A 456 -15.42 -3.06 -0.66
CA ILE A 456 -14.15 -2.53 -1.14
C ILE A 456 -13.05 -3.44 -0.63
N CYS A 457 -12.07 -3.78 -1.48
CA CYS A 457 -10.87 -4.48 -1.05
C CYS A 457 -9.62 -3.64 -1.28
N ALA A 458 -8.58 -3.89 -0.49
CA ALA A 458 -7.29 -3.26 -0.67
C ALA A 458 -6.12 -4.15 -0.25
N GLY A 459 -5.02 -4.05 -0.97
CA GLY A 459 -3.72 -4.63 -0.65
C GLY A 459 -2.62 -3.55 -0.63
N THR A 460 -1.70 -3.67 0.31
CA THR A 460 -0.58 -2.74 0.55
C THR A 460 0.69 -3.25 -0.10
N LEU A 461 1.63 -2.37 -0.46
CA LEU A 461 2.98 -2.79 -0.88
C LEU A 461 3.90 -2.96 0.34
N GLY A 462 3.64 -2.27 1.45
CA GLY A 462 4.47 -2.38 2.66
C GLY A 462 5.83 -1.70 2.56
N HIS A 463 6.04 -0.82 1.57
CA HIS A 463 7.37 -0.30 1.17
C HIS A 463 8.36 -1.39 0.72
N GLY A 464 7.93 -2.63 0.53
CA GLY A 464 8.80 -3.77 0.27
C GLY A 464 8.01 -5.07 0.41
N PRO A 465 8.40 -6.11 -0.34
CA PRO A 465 7.66 -7.36 -0.40
C PRO A 465 7.88 -8.27 0.82
N ASP A 466 8.75 -7.88 1.76
CA ASP A 466 9.29 -8.72 2.82
C ASP A 466 9.32 -8.03 4.21
N GLY A 467 8.64 -6.90 4.39
CA GLY A 467 8.63 -6.20 5.69
C GLY A 467 7.85 -6.92 6.81
N TRP A 468 7.20 -8.05 6.51
CA TRP A 468 6.28 -8.80 7.40
C TRP A 468 5.35 -7.89 8.20
N TYR A 469 4.80 -6.83 7.60
CA TYR A 469 3.87 -5.90 8.27
C TYR A 469 4.34 -5.39 9.64
N PHE A 470 5.65 -5.28 9.83
CA PHE A 470 6.26 -4.59 10.95
C PHE A 470 6.64 -3.17 10.55
N ASP A 471 6.77 -2.30 11.55
CA ASP A 471 7.40 -0.99 11.42
C ASP A 471 6.90 -0.18 10.20
N GLU A 472 7.73 0.06 9.20
CA GLU A 472 7.38 0.79 7.98
C GLU A 472 6.24 0.11 7.19
N ALA A 473 6.22 -1.22 7.11
CA ALA A 473 5.16 -1.97 6.45
C ALA A 473 3.83 -1.89 7.23
N GLU A 474 3.88 -1.83 8.57
CA GLU A 474 2.68 -1.54 9.37
C GLU A 474 2.19 -0.10 9.14
N VAL A 475 3.11 0.85 9.04
CA VAL A 475 2.78 2.24 8.73
C VAL A 475 2.09 2.38 7.37
N ASP A 476 2.51 1.61 6.37
CA ASP A 476 1.88 1.56 5.04
C ASP A 476 0.41 1.13 5.14
N HIS A 477 0.13 0.02 5.83
CA HIS A 477 -1.24 -0.46 6.08
C HIS A 477 -2.17 0.62 6.65
N TRP A 478 -1.73 1.29 7.71
CA TRP A 478 -2.52 2.36 8.34
C TRP A 478 -2.67 3.60 7.45
N SER A 479 -1.65 3.93 6.66
CA SER A 479 -1.70 5.07 5.75
C SER A 479 -2.63 4.81 4.56
N VAL A 480 -2.66 3.57 4.06
CA VAL A 480 -3.62 3.12 3.04
C VAL A 480 -5.05 3.12 3.59
N TRP A 481 -5.28 2.69 4.84
CA TRP A 481 -6.61 2.79 5.44
C TRP A 481 -7.12 4.24 5.43
N ALA A 482 -6.25 5.18 5.82
CA ALA A 482 -6.57 6.60 5.77
C ALA A 482 -6.87 7.07 4.33
N ALA A 483 -6.10 6.60 3.34
CA ALA A 483 -6.33 6.94 1.93
C ALA A 483 -7.66 6.39 1.41
N LEU A 484 -8.03 5.18 1.80
CA LEU A 484 -9.32 4.56 1.46
C LEU A 484 -10.49 5.36 2.08
N ALA A 485 -10.40 5.69 3.36
CA ALA A 485 -11.44 6.47 4.06
C ALA A 485 -11.56 7.92 3.54
N ARG A 486 -10.54 8.46 2.84
CA ARG A 486 -10.66 9.72 2.09
C ARG A 486 -11.34 9.56 0.75
N ALA A 487 -11.21 8.38 0.14
CA ALA A 487 -11.64 8.12 -1.24
C ALA A 487 -13.05 7.52 -1.32
N PHE A 488 -13.48 6.81 -0.28
CA PHE A 488 -14.70 6.03 -0.26
C PHE A 488 -15.42 6.15 1.08
N ASP A 489 -16.74 6.02 1.04
CA ASP A 489 -17.56 5.90 2.25
C ASP A 489 -17.44 4.47 2.79
N LEU A 490 -16.87 4.30 3.98
CA LEU A 490 -16.58 2.98 4.56
C LEU A 490 -17.45 2.70 5.80
N ASP A 491 -18.01 1.49 5.88
CA ASP A 491 -18.64 1.01 7.12
C ASP A 491 -17.54 0.52 8.06
N GLU A 492 -17.13 1.39 8.99
CA GLU A 492 -16.09 1.12 10.00
C GLU A 492 -16.33 -0.17 10.82
N ARG A 493 -17.56 -0.71 10.81
CA ARG A 493 -17.95 -1.89 11.59
C ARG A 493 -17.86 -3.19 10.80
N ARG A 494 -17.58 -3.13 9.49
CA ARG A 494 -17.64 -4.28 8.58
C ARG A 494 -16.32 -4.50 7.86
N THR A 495 -15.22 -4.32 8.57
CA THR A 495 -13.88 -4.60 8.06
C THR A 495 -13.53 -6.08 8.24
N VAL A 496 -13.08 -6.75 7.19
CA VAL A 496 -12.48 -8.09 7.25
C VAL A 496 -10.99 -7.97 6.91
N ILE A 497 -10.17 -8.86 7.46
CA ILE A 497 -8.75 -8.97 7.14
C ILE A 497 -8.43 -10.39 6.68
N THR A 498 -7.71 -10.50 5.56
CA THR A 498 -7.24 -11.78 5.04
C THR A 498 -5.84 -11.67 4.47
N GLY A 499 -5.12 -12.78 4.42
CA GLY A 499 -3.91 -12.89 3.62
C GLY A 499 -3.41 -14.33 3.49
N TYR A 500 -2.41 -14.50 2.62
CA TYR A 500 -1.74 -15.76 2.31
C TYR A 500 -0.28 -15.71 2.80
N SER A 501 0.24 -16.81 3.35
CA SER A 501 1.65 -16.90 3.81
C SER A 501 2.03 -15.76 4.76
N MET A 502 3.00 -14.90 4.41
CA MET A 502 3.31 -13.66 5.14
C MET A 502 2.06 -12.80 5.44
N GLY A 503 1.14 -12.65 4.49
CA GLY A 503 -0.13 -11.96 4.69
C GLY A 503 -1.10 -12.73 5.60
N GLY A 504 -1.00 -14.05 5.65
CA GLY A 504 -1.72 -14.90 6.60
C GLY A 504 -1.20 -14.68 8.03
N TRP A 505 0.12 -14.62 8.21
CA TRP A 505 0.73 -14.17 9.47
C TRP A 505 0.28 -12.75 9.84
N ALA A 506 0.24 -11.83 8.88
CA ALA A 506 -0.18 -10.45 9.10
C ALA A 506 -1.63 -10.34 9.56
N THR A 507 -2.48 -11.28 9.14
CA THR A 507 -3.85 -11.42 9.63
C THR A 507 -3.88 -11.77 11.13
N TYR A 508 -2.97 -12.60 11.62
CA TYR A 508 -2.80 -12.80 13.07
C TYR A 508 -2.22 -11.55 13.74
N HIS A 509 -1.12 -11.00 13.22
CA HIS A 509 -0.42 -9.85 13.80
C HIS A 509 -1.35 -8.64 13.98
N LEU A 510 -1.91 -8.13 12.88
CA LEU A 510 -2.78 -6.96 12.89
C LEU A 510 -4.14 -7.27 13.50
N GLY A 511 -4.72 -8.44 13.19
CA GLY A 511 -6.03 -8.84 13.70
C GLY A 511 -6.06 -9.02 15.20
N LEU A 512 -5.04 -9.68 15.78
CA LEU A 512 -4.95 -9.89 17.23
C LEU A 512 -4.44 -8.66 17.96
N ALA A 513 -3.62 -7.80 17.34
CA ALA A 513 -3.22 -6.52 17.94
C ALA A 513 -4.36 -5.50 17.99
N HIS A 514 -5.32 -5.57 17.06
CA HIS A 514 -6.44 -4.64 16.92
C HIS A 514 -7.79 -5.36 16.75
N PRO A 515 -8.20 -6.23 17.69
CA PRO A 515 -9.34 -7.12 17.52
C PRO A 515 -10.69 -6.38 17.49
N ASP A 516 -10.70 -5.12 17.90
CA ASP A 516 -11.87 -4.23 17.87
C ASP A 516 -12.00 -3.44 16.56
N LEU A 517 -11.13 -3.67 15.57
CA LEU A 517 -11.21 -3.05 14.24
C LEU A 517 -11.73 -4.01 13.15
N TYR A 518 -11.67 -5.32 13.40
CA TYR A 518 -12.00 -6.34 12.41
C TYR A 518 -13.19 -7.20 12.85
N ALA A 519 -14.09 -7.47 11.91
CA ALA A 519 -15.31 -8.24 12.12
C ALA A 519 -15.11 -9.74 11.90
N ALA A 520 -14.12 -10.12 11.10
CA ALA A 520 -13.64 -11.49 10.89
C ALA A 520 -12.22 -11.46 10.32
N ALA A 521 -11.48 -12.54 10.55
CA ALA A 521 -10.12 -12.73 10.07
C ALA A 521 -10.00 -14.06 9.29
N VAL A 522 -9.25 -14.06 8.19
CA VAL A 522 -9.00 -15.25 7.36
C VAL A 522 -7.50 -15.41 7.14
N SER A 523 -6.91 -16.48 7.68
CA SER A 523 -5.49 -16.79 7.50
C SER A 523 -5.35 -17.98 6.56
N LEU A 524 -4.76 -17.77 5.39
CA LEU A 524 -4.48 -18.81 4.41
C LEU A 524 -2.97 -19.11 4.42
N ALA A 525 -2.58 -20.36 4.58
CA ALA A 525 -1.18 -20.79 4.62
C ALA A 525 -0.29 -19.96 5.59
N GLY A 526 -0.88 -19.33 6.61
CA GLY A 526 -0.23 -18.29 7.41
C GLY A 526 0.58 -18.88 8.56
N PRO A 527 1.89 -18.61 8.67
CA PRO A 527 2.67 -19.10 9.77
C PRO A 527 2.23 -18.41 11.06
N PRO A 528 2.28 -19.10 12.20
CA PRO A 528 1.89 -18.55 13.49
C PRO A 528 3.03 -17.79 14.20
N GLN A 529 4.22 -17.75 13.61
CA GLN A 529 5.34 -16.89 13.99
C GLN A 529 5.88 -16.16 12.75
N CYS A 530 6.58 -15.05 12.95
CA CYS A 530 7.30 -14.36 11.89
C CYS A 530 8.50 -15.22 11.47
N GLY A 531 8.48 -15.75 10.25
CA GLY A 531 9.40 -16.79 9.76
C GLY A 531 8.84 -18.21 9.83
N VAL A 532 9.74 -19.19 9.79
CA VAL A 532 9.43 -20.63 9.73
C VAL A 532 9.51 -21.28 11.11
N SER A 533 8.43 -21.92 11.50
CA SER A 533 8.36 -22.74 12.72
C SER A 533 7.92 -24.17 12.35
N LEU A 534 8.68 -25.17 12.77
CA LEU A 534 8.35 -26.59 12.50
C LEU A 534 7.18 -27.08 13.35
N ASP A 535 7.18 -26.58 14.57
CA ASP A 535 6.49 -27.16 15.70
C ASP A 535 5.62 -26.08 16.39
N GLY A 536 5.51 -24.93 15.77
CA GLY A 536 4.76 -23.84 16.31
C GLY A 536 5.40 -23.14 17.51
N ASP A 537 6.26 -23.74 18.31
CA ASP A 537 6.90 -23.07 19.45
C ASP A 537 8.37 -22.73 19.17
N ALA A 538 9.08 -23.63 18.51
CA ALA A 538 10.43 -23.43 18.01
C ALA A 538 10.41 -22.65 16.69
N LEU A 539 10.86 -21.40 16.74
CA LEU A 539 11.23 -20.64 15.55
C LEU A 539 12.57 -21.16 15.05
N VAL A 540 12.60 -21.69 13.83
CA VAL A 540 13.81 -22.29 13.26
C VAL A 540 14.51 -21.31 12.33
N TYR A 541 13.74 -20.63 11.48
CA TYR A 541 14.27 -19.60 10.59
C TYR A 541 13.43 -18.33 10.75
N PRO A 542 13.90 -17.32 11.51
CA PRO A 542 13.22 -16.03 11.53
C PRO A 542 13.30 -15.39 10.15
N ALA A 543 12.27 -14.64 9.75
CA ALA A 543 12.33 -13.89 8.50
C ALA A 543 13.38 -12.77 8.54
N PHE A 544 13.54 -12.14 9.71
CA PHE A 544 14.61 -11.18 9.99
C PHE A 544 14.85 -11.10 11.51
N GLU A 545 15.91 -10.42 11.93
CA GLU A 545 16.27 -10.30 13.35
C GLU A 545 15.38 -9.30 14.13
N GLY A 546 15.64 -9.11 15.42
CA GLY A 546 14.97 -8.08 16.22
C GLY A 546 13.52 -8.38 16.57
N ARG A 547 12.56 -7.56 16.09
CA ARG A 547 11.14 -7.68 16.49
C ARG A 547 10.48 -8.96 15.98
N CYS A 548 10.89 -9.45 14.81
CA CYS A 548 10.39 -10.71 14.28
C CYS A 548 10.74 -11.89 15.23
N THR A 549 11.97 -11.96 15.73
CA THR A 549 12.41 -13.03 16.67
C THR A 549 11.84 -12.88 18.07
N THR A 550 11.80 -11.66 18.59
CA THR A 550 11.41 -11.41 20.00
C THR A 550 9.90 -11.28 20.21
N ASP A 551 9.18 -10.78 19.20
CA ASP A 551 7.79 -10.36 19.32
C ASP A 551 6.89 -10.86 18.17
N GLY A 552 7.42 -11.63 17.21
CA GLY A 552 6.67 -12.12 16.05
C GLY A 552 5.77 -13.32 16.29
N ARG A 553 5.56 -13.76 17.54
CA ARG A 553 4.73 -14.93 17.89
C ARG A 553 3.27 -14.54 18.10
N ALA A 554 2.37 -15.13 17.31
CA ALA A 554 0.92 -14.87 17.41
C ALA A 554 0.24 -15.57 18.60
N TYR A 555 0.76 -16.71 19.06
CA TYR A 555 0.14 -17.55 20.09
C TYR A 555 -0.21 -16.82 21.38
N ASP A 556 0.70 -15.97 21.84
CA ASP A 556 0.55 -15.20 23.07
C ASP A 556 -0.65 -14.26 23.02
N LEU A 557 -1.13 -13.94 21.81
CA LEU A 557 -2.20 -13.01 21.54
C LEU A 557 -3.51 -13.69 21.11
N VAL A 558 -3.55 -15.03 20.94
CA VAL A 558 -4.75 -15.75 20.44
C VAL A 558 -5.99 -15.47 21.28
N GLY A 559 -5.84 -15.26 22.60
CA GLY A 559 -6.95 -14.90 23.48
C GLY A 559 -7.73 -13.63 23.04
N ASN A 560 -7.08 -12.74 22.28
CA ASN A 560 -7.68 -11.52 21.75
C ASN A 560 -8.79 -11.82 20.72
N ALA A 561 -8.78 -13.02 20.12
CA ALA A 561 -9.77 -13.44 19.13
C ALA A 561 -11.16 -13.77 19.71
N ARG A 562 -11.41 -13.58 21.02
CA ARG A 562 -12.72 -13.86 21.65
C ARG A 562 -13.90 -13.33 20.84
N TRP A 563 -13.80 -12.10 20.35
CA TRP A 563 -14.85 -11.46 19.57
C TRP A 563 -14.55 -11.34 18.07
N LEU A 564 -13.35 -11.74 17.64
CA LEU A 564 -12.88 -11.77 16.26
C LEU A 564 -12.84 -13.24 15.78
N PRO A 565 -13.88 -13.75 15.10
CA PRO A 565 -13.86 -15.12 14.59
C PRO A 565 -12.80 -15.28 13.49
N PHE A 566 -12.06 -16.39 13.55
CA PHE A 566 -11.03 -16.74 12.57
C PHE A 566 -11.51 -17.81 11.58
N ARG A 567 -10.97 -17.77 10.38
CA ARG A 567 -11.04 -18.87 9.42
C ARG A 567 -9.63 -19.18 8.96
N ILE A 568 -9.25 -20.45 9.01
CA ILE A 568 -7.88 -20.88 8.79
C ILE A 568 -7.91 -21.96 7.72
N GLY A 569 -7.13 -21.78 6.64
CA GLY A 569 -6.98 -22.75 5.57
C GLY A 569 -5.51 -23.11 5.40
N HIS A 570 -5.17 -24.40 5.38
CA HIS A 570 -3.76 -24.83 5.31
C HIS A 570 -3.57 -26.16 4.58
N GLY A 571 -2.55 -26.23 3.72
CA GLY A 571 -2.12 -27.44 3.02
C GLY A 571 -1.28 -28.35 3.93
N THR A 572 -1.49 -29.67 3.89
CA THR A 572 -0.73 -30.61 4.73
C THR A 572 0.69 -30.83 4.21
N LEU A 573 0.89 -30.68 2.90
CA LEU A 573 2.18 -30.86 2.23
C LEU A 573 2.96 -29.54 2.11
N ASP A 574 2.54 -28.51 2.85
CA ASP A 574 3.17 -27.21 2.89
C ASP A 574 4.61 -27.30 3.42
N GLN A 575 5.54 -27.10 2.50
CA GLN A 575 6.98 -27.19 2.66
C GLN A 575 7.62 -25.90 3.22
N LEU A 576 6.94 -24.75 3.12
CA LEU A 576 7.47 -23.45 3.55
C LEU A 576 6.89 -23.00 4.89
N VAL A 577 5.64 -23.36 5.16
CA VAL A 577 4.95 -23.17 6.44
C VAL A 577 4.49 -24.54 6.95
N PRO A 578 5.33 -25.20 7.78
CA PRO A 578 5.06 -26.55 8.26
C PRO A 578 3.69 -26.68 8.92
N PHE A 579 2.84 -27.54 8.37
CA PHE A 579 1.48 -27.81 8.85
C PHE A 579 1.38 -28.03 10.38
N PRO A 580 2.29 -28.76 11.06
CA PRO A 580 2.18 -28.99 12.51
C PRO A 580 2.20 -27.71 13.35
N SER A 581 2.83 -26.64 12.86
CA SER A 581 2.82 -25.33 13.53
C SER A 581 1.43 -24.70 13.51
N VAL A 582 0.74 -24.79 12.37
CA VAL A 582 -0.60 -24.24 12.17
C VAL A 582 -1.63 -25.10 12.89
N GLU A 583 -1.48 -26.42 12.90
CA GLU A 583 -2.34 -27.31 13.66
C GLU A 583 -2.29 -26.97 15.17
N ARG A 584 -1.10 -26.70 15.72
CA ARG A 584 -0.96 -26.22 17.11
C ARG A 584 -1.60 -24.87 17.35
N GLN A 585 -1.52 -23.94 16.39
CA GLN A 585 -2.26 -22.67 16.46
C GLN A 585 -3.77 -22.94 16.58
N VAL A 586 -4.33 -23.77 15.70
CA VAL A 586 -5.77 -24.14 15.74
C VAL A 586 -6.13 -24.80 17.07
N GLN A 587 -5.32 -25.73 17.57
CA GLN A 587 -5.53 -26.36 18.89
C GLN A 587 -5.60 -25.33 20.03
N ARG A 588 -4.83 -24.24 19.96
CA ARG A 588 -4.91 -23.13 20.92
C ARG A 588 -6.24 -22.36 20.83
N PHE A 589 -6.76 -22.14 19.62
CA PHE A 589 -8.11 -21.60 19.45
C PHE A 589 -9.16 -22.54 20.05
N ASP A 590 -9.06 -23.84 19.78
CA ASP A 590 -9.95 -24.88 20.30
C ASP A 590 -9.96 -24.97 21.83
N ALA A 591 -8.78 -24.97 22.44
CA ALA A 591 -8.59 -25.06 23.90
C ALA A 591 -9.18 -23.84 24.63
N LEU A 592 -9.13 -22.66 24.00
CA LEU A 592 -9.73 -21.43 24.52
C LEU A 592 -11.21 -21.28 24.16
N GLY A 593 -11.79 -22.23 23.41
CA GLY A 593 -13.18 -22.20 22.98
C GLY A 593 -13.48 -21.02 22.04
N LEU A 594 -12.50 -20.59 21.23
CA LEU A 594 -12.59 -19.44 20.35
C LEU A 594 -13.22 -19.82 19.02
N ARG A 595 -14.15 -18.99 18.53
CA ARG A 595 -14.89 -19.26 17.29
C ARG A 595 -13.93 -19.29 16.11
N HIS A 596 -13.84 -20.44 15.45
CA HIS A 596 -13.01 -20.58 14.27
C HIS A 596 -13.58 -21.61 13.30
N ARG A 597 -13.20 -21.48 12.03
CA ARG A 597 -13.27 -22.55 11.02
C ARG A 597 -11.86 -22.97 10.68
N PHE A 598 -11.59 -24.26 10.61
CA PHE A 598 -10.35 -24.80 10.09
C PHE A 598 -10.64 -25.69 8.89
N VAL A 599 -9.94 -25.44 7.78
CA VAL A 599 -9.98 -26.27 6.57
C VAL A 599 -8.57 -26.77 6.31
N ARG A 600 -8.39 -28.08 6.42
CA ARG A 600 -7.15 -28.78 6.11
C ARG A 600 -7.24 -29.38 4.72
N TYR A 601 -6.25 -29.12 3.89
CA TYR A 601 -6.15 -29.67 2.54
C TYR A 601 -5.03 -30.74 2.52
N PRO A 602 -5.36 -32.05 2.42
CA PRO A 602 -4.37 -33.11 2.58
C PRO A 602 -3.26 -33.15 1.52
N ALA A 603 -3.52 -32.66 0.31
CA ALA A 603 -2.63 -32.79 -0.84
C ALA A 603 -1.98 -31.48 -1.29
N GLU A 604 -2.36 -30.34 -0.70
CA GLU A 604 -1.88 -29.03 -1.16
C GLU A 604 -0.55 -28.66 -0.51
N ASP A 605 0.37 -28.13 -1.32
CA ASP A 605 1.65 -27.54 -0.94
C ASP A 605 1.55 -26.01 -0.74
N HIS A 606 2.67 -25.29 -0.57
CA HIS A 606 2.64 -23.85 -0.33
C HIS A 606 2.47 -22.97 -1.58
N LEU A 607 3.03 -23.37 -2.73
CA LEU A 607 3.18 -22.47 -3.89
C LEU A 607 2.10 -22.75 -4.93
N LEU A 608 1.83 -24.02 -5.22
CA LEU A 608 0.73 -24.41 -6.07
C LEU A 608 -0.61 -23.94 -5.47
N PHE A 609 -0.80 -24.14 -4.16
CA PHE A 609 -2.03 -23.72 -3.48
C PHE A 609 -2.27 -22.21 -3.57
N ALA A 610 -1.22 -21.39 -3.55
CA ALA A 610 -1.29 -19.95 -3.70
C ALA A 610 -1.81 -19.54 -5.10
N THR A 611 -1.27 -20.18 -6.15
CA THR A 611 -1.59 -19.85 -7.55
C THR A 611 -2.91 -20.44 -8.02
N GLN A 612 -3.40 -21.51 -7.41
CA GLN A 612 -4.70 -22.10 -7.71
C GLN A 612 -5.87 -21.17 -7.32
N ASP A 613 -5.72 -20.39 -6.25
CA ASP A 613 -6.74 -19.47 -5.73
C ASP A 613 -8.12 -20.14 -5.52
N ARG A 614 -8.13 -21.30 -4.85
CA ARG A 614 -9.33 -22.12 -4.60
C ARG A 614 -9.69 -22.22 -3.12
N PHE A 615 -9.80 -21.06 -2.46
CA PHE A 615 -10.05 -20.96 -1.02
C PHE A 615 -11.54 -20.93 -0.60
N ASP A 616 -12.47 -21.25 -1.51
CA ASP A 616 -13.92 -21.16 -1.25
C ASP A 616 -14.36 -21.89 0.03
N SER A 617 -13.84 -23.10 0.28
CA SER A 617 -14.21 -23.87 1.47
C SER A 617 -13.86 -23.15 2.78
N VAL A 618 -12.86 -22.25 2.77
CA VAL A 618 -12.52 -21.36 3.88
C VAL A 618 -13.48 -20.16 3.93
N VAL A 619 -13.66 -19.43 2.83
CA VAL A 619 -14.38 -18.14 2.83
C VAL A 619 -15.91 -18.25 2.67
N SER A 620 -16.42 -19.42 2.27
CA SER A 620 -17.85 -19.68 2.07
C SER A 620 -18.68 -19.37 3.31
N GLY A 621 -19.74 -18.58 3.14
CA GLY A 621 -20.59 -18.15 4.24
C GLY A 621 -19.95 -17.14 5.19
N LEU A 622 -18.88 -16.44 4.80
CA LEU A 622 -18.31 -15.32 5.57
C LEU A 622 -19.34 -14.19 5.75
N GLY A 623 -20.16 -13.94 4.73
CA GLY A 623 -21.22 -12.95 4.76
C GLY A 623 -20.69 -11.54 5.02
N ARG A 624 -21.45 -10.75 5.79
CA ARG A 624 -21.11 -9.38 6.20
C ARG A 624 -21.06 -9.30 7.73
N PRO A 625 -20.00 -9.80 8.37
CA PRO A 625 -19.88 -9.79 9.82
C PRO A 625 -19.78 -8.34 10.32
N VAL A 626 -20.05 -8.14 11.62
CA VAL A 626 -20.01 -6.82 12.27
C VAL A 626 -19.18 -6.90 13.54
N VAL A 627 -18.26 -5.94 13.72
CA VAL A 627 -17.48 -5.80 14.94
C VAL A 627 -18.40 -5.58 16.16
N PRO A 628 -18.25 -6.37 17.25
CA PRO A 628 -18.93 -6.10 18.51
C PRO A 628 -18.42 -4.82 19.18
N HIS A 629 -19.27 -3.80 19.32
CA HIS A 629 -18.83 -2.48 19.84
C HIS A 629 -18.66 -2.38 21.35
N ARG A 630 -19.45 -3.18 22.09
CA ARG A 630 -19.57 -3.12 23.55
C ARG A 630 -19.71 -4.54 24.12
N PRO A 631 -18.70 -5.42 23.92
CA PRO A 631 -18.74 -6.74 24.53
C PRO A 631 -18.72 -6.62 26.06
N ARG A 632 -19.41 -7.55 26.73
CA ARG A 632 -19.44 -7.64 28.19
C ARG A 632 -18.04 -7.95 28.76
N ASP A 633 -17.32 -8.85 28.10
CA ASP A 633 -16.01 -9.33 28.51
C ASP A 633 -14.97 -8.88 27.49
N VAL A 634 -13.83 -8.36 27.94
CA VAL A 634 -12.65 -8.04 27.15
C VAL A 634 -11.48 -8.80 27.75
N ASP A 635 -10.77 -9.57 26.94
CA ASP A 635 -9.50 -10.20 27.31
C ASP A 635 -8.50 -9.80 26.23
N PHE A 636 -7.60 -8.89 26.57
CA PHE A 636 -6.69 -8.27 25.62
C PHE A 636 -5.26 -8.33 26.16
N THR A 637 -4.40 -9.01 25.42
CA THR A 637 -2.96 -9.07 25.61
C THR A 637 -2.28 -8.28 24.49
N TRP A 638 -1.21 -7.55 24.74
CA TRP A 638 -0.41 -6.94 23.68
C TRP A 638 1.08 -6.98 24.01
N ARG A 639 1.88 -6.75 22.96
CA ARG A 639 3.33 -6.60 23.03
C ARG A 639 3.69 -5.11 23.10
N PRO A 640 4.13 -4.60 24.25
CA PRO A 640 4.41 -3.17 24.36
C PRO A 640 5.62 -2.74 23.52
N HIS A 641 6.58 -3.65 23.25
CA HIS A 641 7.74 -3.39 22.39
C HIS A 641 7.35 -3.08 20.93
N LEU A 642 6.21 -3.60 20.46
CA LEU A 642 5.67 -3.29 19.12
C LEU A 642 4.95 -1.93 19.06
N SER A 643 4.76 -1.25 20.20
CA SER A 643 4.16 0.08 20.24
C SER A 643 5.19 1.17 19.98
N ARG A 644 5.32 1.57 18.71
CA ARG A 644 6.29 2.55 18.22
C ARG A 644 5.66 3.94 18.06
N SER A 645 5.82 4.79 19.06
CA SER A 645 5.22 6.15 19.07
C SER A 645 5.77 7.09 17.98
N ASP A 646 7.04 6.91 17.60
CA ASP A 646 7.71 7.58 16.49
C ASP A 646 7.01 7.26 15.16
N LEU A 647 6.72 5.98 14.94
CA LEU A 647 5.96 5.51 13.80
C LEU A 647 4.45 5.70 13.96
N GLY A 648 3.95 5.96 15.18
CA GLY A 648 2.52 6.13 15.45
C GLY A 648 1.70 4.84 15.35
N ILE A 649 2.33 3.68 15.56
CA ILE A 649 1.74 2.34 15.47
C ILE A 649 1.67 1.66 16.84
N GLY A 650 0.99 0.50 16.91
CA GLY A 650 0.82 -0.31 18.12
C GLY A 650 -0.52 -0.15 18.84
N ALA A 651 -0.65 -0.82 19.98
CA ALA A 651 -1.91 -0.98 20.69
C ALA A 651 -2.50 0.36 21.17
N THR A 652 -3.76 0.59 20.82
CA THR A 652 -4.49 1.85 21.03
C THR A 652 -5.72 1.66 21.90
N THR A 653 -6.62 0.79 21.45
CA THR A 653 -7.89 0.46 22.10
C THR A 653 -8.11 -1.05 22.15
N ALA A 654 -8.97 -1.45 23.06
CA ALA A 654 -9.58 -2.76 23.05
C ALA A 654 -11.06 -2.58 23.43
N TYR A 655 -11.90 -2.37 22.41
CA TYR A 655 -13.32 -2.08 22.54
C TYR A 655 -13.58 -0.77 23.31
N TRP A 656 -13.99 -0.87 24.58
CA TRP A 656 -14.26 0.27 25.46
C TRP A 656 -13.10 0.62 26.40
N LEU A 657 -11.96 -0.03 26.21
CA LEU A 657 -10.68 0.30 26.84
C LEU A 657 -9.84 1.19 25.92
N ASP A 658 -9.12 2.15 26.49
CA ASP A 658 -8.18 3.03 25.77
C ASP A 658 -6.95 3.39 26.62
N GLY A 659 -5.98 4.09 26.03
CA GLY A 659 -4.82 4.62 26.77
C GLY A 659 -4.00 3.54 27.46
N LEU A 660 -3.85 2.40 26.78
CA LEU A 660 -3.13 1.21 27.24
C LEU A 660 -1.63 1.51 27.30
N GLN A 661 -1.03 1.32 28.48
CA GLN A 661 0.43 1.44 28.64
C GLN A 661 0.91 0.33 29.56
N ALA A 662 2.04 -0.29 29.21
CA ALA A 662 2.67 -1.31 30.02
C ALA A 662 3.76 -0.73 30.93
N ARG A 663 4.13 -1.46 31.98
CA ARG A 663 5.24 -1.07 32.86
C ARG A 663 6.59 -1.49 32.26
N SER A 664 6.69 -2.75 31.85
CA SER A 664 7.80 -3.29 31.09
C SER A 664 7.45 -3.27 29.60
N THR A 665 8.36 -2.73 28.80
CA THR A 665 8.20 -2.57 27.35
C THR A 665 9.37 -3.15 26.55
N GLY A 666 10.24 -3.93 27.19
CA GLY A 666 11.37 -4.59 26.53
C GLY A 666 10.93 -5.69 25.56
N PRO A 667 11.84 -6.18 24.71
CA PRO A 667 11.56 -7.26 23.77
C PRO A 667 10.95 -8.49 24.45
N GLY A 668 9.92 -9.10 23.83
CA GLY A 668 9.22 -10.28 24.35
C GLY A 668 8.28 -10.01 25.53
N SER A 669 8.20 -8.77 26.04
CA SER A 669 7.28 -8.45 27.13
C SER A 669 5.81 -8.50 26.70
N LEU A 670 4.96 -8.97 27.60
CA LEU A 670 3.51 -9.00 27.42
C LEU A 670 2.83 -8.15 28.49
N ALA A 671 1.76 -7.46 28.10
CA ALA A 671 0.85 -6.82 29.04
C ALA A 671 -0.58 -7.27 28.74
N ARG A 672 -1.42 -7.37 29.78
CA ARG A 672 -2.76 -7.94 29.66
C ARG A 672 -3.79 -7.20 30.49
N VAL A 673 -4.95 -6.96 29.89
CA VAL A 673 -6.17 -6.49 30.56
C VAL A 673 -7.28 -7.53 30.37
N ARG A 674 -7.80 -8.06 31.47
CA ARG A 674 -9.09 -8.76 31.51
C ARG A 674 -10.12 -7.87 32.18
N ALA A 675 -11.17 -7.53 31.46
CA ALA A 675 -12.19 -6.59 31.91
C ALA A 675 -13.60 -7.18 31.72
N VAL A 676 -14.44 -7.14 32.74
CA VAL A 676 -15.83 -7.61 32.68
C VAL A 676 -16.74 -6.51 33.20
N SER A 677 -17.58 -5.95 32.32
CA SER A 677 -18.63 -5.02 32.73
C SER A 677 -19.97 -5.76 32.86
N ALA A 678 -20.38 -6.03 34.10
CA ALA A 678 -21.69 -6.61 34.36
C ALA A 678 -22.85 -5.65 34.00
N ALA A 679 -22.59 -4.39 33.68
CA ALA A 679 -23.63 -3.44 33.27
C ALA A 679 -24.10 -3.69 31.82
N LEU A 680 -23.24 -4.32 31.02
CA LEU A 680 -23.53 -4.71 29.64
C LEU A 680 -24.28 -6.05 29.57
N PRO A 681 -25.16 -6.21 28.56
CA PRO A 681 -25.80 -7.49 28.31
C PRO A 681 -24.75 -8.55 27.95
N GLY A 682 -24.97 -9.78 28.41
CA GLY A 682 -24.21 -10.94 28.01
C GLY A 682 -25.06 -12.19 28.13
N ARG A 683 -24.62 -13.29 27.52
CA ARG A 683 -25.28 -14.59 27.60
C ARG A 683 -24.26 -15.65 27.98
N ALA A 684 -24.73 -16.70 28.65
CA ALA A 684 -23.93 -17.90 28.82
C ALA A 684 -23.58 -18.45 27.42
N VAL A 685 -22.34 -18.91 27.25
CA VAL A 685 -21.85 -19.47 25.99
C VAL A 685 -21.55 -20.94 26.21
N THR A 686 -22.12 -21.79 25.35
CA THR A 686 -21.72 -23.18 25.21
C THR A 686 -20.96 -23.31 23.90
N VAL A 687 -19.79 -23.94 23.96
CA VAL A 687 -18.98 -24.22 22.77
C VAL A 687 -19.59 -25.40 22.03
N ARG A 688 -19.81 -25.24 20.72
CA ARG A 688 -20.26 -26.30 19.83
C ARG A 688 -19.21 -26.57 18.77
N ARG A 689 -18.76 -27.82 18.67
CA ARG A 689 -17.80 -28.29 17.67
C ARG A 689 -18.53 -29.14 16.64
N THR A 690 -18.17 -28.98 15.37
CA THR A 690 -18.68 -29.78 14.26
C THR A 690 -17.54 -30.17 13.33
N GLY A 691 -17.68 -31.31 12.65
CA GLY A 691 -16.60 -31.92 11.89
C GLY A 691 -15.72 -32.84 12.74
N PRO A 692 -14.64 -33.40 12.18
CA PRO A 692 -14.16 -33.20 10.81
C PRO A 692 -15.16 -33.69 9.76
N ALA A 693 -15.43 -32.88 8.74
CA ALA A 693 -16.31 -33.22 7.63
C ALA A 693 -15.56 -33.09 6.30
N PRO A 694 -15.67 -34.07 5.38
CA PRO A 694 -15.02 -33.98 4.08
C PRO A 694 -15.67 -32.88 3.23
N VAL A 695 -14.84 -32.21 2.43
CA VAL A 695 -15.23 -31.24 1.41
C VAL A 695 -14.60 -31.72 0.11
N ALA A 696 -15.40 -31.96 -0.93
CA ALA A 696 -14.91 -32.49 -2.20
C ALA A 696 -14.49 -31.41 -3.21
N SER A 697 -15.03 -30.20 -3.09
CA SER A 697 -14.88 -29.11 -4.07
C SER A 697 -14.70 -27.76 -3.36
N PRO A 698 -13.93 -26.80 -3.91
CA PRO A 698 -13.16 -26.90 -5.17
C PRO A 698 -11.92 -27.79 -5.08
N LEU A 699 -11.41 -28.04 -3.88
CA LEU A 699 -10.31 -28.96 -3.61
C LEU A 699 -10.72 -29.94 -2.50
N PRO A 700 -10.26 -31.21 -2.54
CA PRO A 700 -10.43 -32.14 -1.45
C PRO A 700 -9.86 -31.62 -0.13
N ALA A 701 -10.72 -31.52 0.89
CA ALA A 701 -10.34 -30.97 2.19
C ALA A 701 -11.14 -31.60 3.33
N VAL A 702 -10.73 -31.29 4.55
CA VAL A 702 -11.43 -31.64 5.79
C VAL A 702 -11.72 -30.36 6.56
N ARG A 703 -12.99 -30.11 6.86
CA ARG A 703 -13.44 -28.93 7.60
C ARG A 703 -13.86 -29.28 9.02
N SER A 704 -13.40 -28.47 9.97
CA SER A 704 -13.89 -28.42 11.35
C SER A 704 -14.33 -27.01 11.69
N ASP A 705 -15.37 -26.87 12.50
CA ASP A 705 -15.86 -25.57 12.95
C ASP A 705 -16.08 -25.60 14.48
N LEU A 706 -15.71 -24.51 15.14
CA LEU A 706 -16.07 -24.19 16.51
C LEU A 706 -16.95 -22.94 16.52
N THR A 707 -18.19 -23.09 16.99
CA THR A 707 -19.18 -22.02 17.11
C THR A 707 -19.68 -21.89 18.55
N TRP A 708 -20.45 -20.84 18.82
CA TRP A 708 -21.04 -20.58 20.12
C TRP A 708 -22.56 -20.67 20.05
N ASP A 709 -23.14 -21.48 20.92
CA ASP A 709 -24.56 -21.44 21.23
C ASP A 709 -24.80 -20.50 22.41
N LEU A 710 -25.70 -19.54 22.22
CA LEU A 710 -26.01 -18.52 23.22
C LEU A 710 -27.15 -18.98 24.13
N GLY A 711 -26.83 -19.25 25.39
CA GLY A 711 -27.78 -19.66 26.42
C GLY A 711 -28.48 -18.48 27.12
N ARG A 712 -28.78 -18.69 28.42
CA ARG A 712 -29.48 -17.72 29.27
C ARG A 712 -28.76 -16.38 29.37
N ALA A 713 -29.52 -15.30 29.51
CA ALA A 713 -28.97 -13.98 29.80
C ALA A 713 -28.22 -13.96 31.13
N LEU A 714 -27.08 -13.29 31.16
CA LEU A 714 -26.28 -13.08 32.37
C LEU A 714 -26.85 -11.90 33.17
N PRO A 715 -26.86 -11.96 34.52
CA PRO A 715 -27.34 -10.86 35.35
C PRO A 715 -26.64 -9.54 35.05
N ARG A 716 -27.41 -8.45 35.05
CA ARG A 716 -26.90 -7.09 34.85
C ARG A 716 -26.78 -6.36 36.18
N ARG A 717 -25.62 -5.74 36.43
CA ARG A 717 -25.32 -4.98 37.65
C ARG A 717 -24.39 -3.82 37.32
N GLN A 718 -24.48 -2.69 38.01
CA GLN A 718 -23.52 -1.58 37.88
C GLN A 718 -22.18 -1.97 38.53
N ALA A 719 -21.45 -2.90 37.89
CA ALA A 719 -20.20 -3.44 38.38
C ALA A 719 -19.22 -3.71 37.23
N LEU A 720 -17.96 -3.33 37.44
CA LEU A 720 -16.83 -3.56 36.56
C LEU A 720 -15.73 -4.27 37.32
N THR A 721 -15.16 -5.32 36.73
CA THR A 721 -13.97 -5.98 37.26
C THR A 721 -12.84 -5.87 36.25
N LEU A 722 -11.66 -5.45 36.70
CA LEU A 722 -10.42 -5.38 35.94
C LEU A 722 -9.38 -6.30 36.59
N ARG A 723 -8.70 -7.13 35.79
CA ARG A 723 -7.50 -7.86 36.17
C ARG A 723 -6.37 -7.47 35.23
N LEU A 724 -5.26 -7.01 35.78
CA LEU A 724 -4.22 -6.31 35.06
C LEU A 724 -2.87 -6.98 35.34
N THR A 725 -2.12 -7.25 34.27
CA THR A 725 -0.77 -7.83 34.33
C THR A 725 0.17 -6.98 33.49
N ASN A 726 1.28 -6.52 34.08
CA ASN A 726 2.24 -5.61 33.44
C ASN A 726 1.61 -4.30 32.90
N VAL A 727 0.52 -3.80 33.51
CA VAL A 727 -0.17 -2.57 33.05
C VAL A 727 0.22 -1.37 33.92
N ALA A 728 0.75 -0.32 33.29
CA ALA A 728 1.05 0.98 33.92
C ALA A 728 -0.15 1.93 33.87
N ARG A 729 -0.94 1.87 32.79
CA ARG A 729 -2.12 2.72 32.59
C ARG A 729 -3.19 1.99 31.78
N VAL A 730 -4.45 2.19 32.18
CA VAL A 730 -5.62 1.79 31.39
C VAL A 730 -6.74 2.81 31.58
N GLY A 731 -7.33 3.22 30.47
CA GLY A 731 -8.53 4.03 30.40
C GLY A 731 -9.77 3.18 30.16
N VAL A 732 -10.87 3.54 30.82
CA VAL A 732 -12.18 2.91 30.65
C VAL A 732 -13.18 3.96 30.22
N ASP A 733 -13.79 3.78 29.06
CA ASP A 733 -14.96 4.53 28.63
C ASP A 733 -16.19 4.03 29.38
N MET A 734 -16.53 4.66 30.51
CA MET A 734 -17.59 4.18 31.40
C MET A 734 -18.95 4.11 30.69
N ARG A 735 -19.24 5.08 29.81
CA ARG A 735 -20.46 5.09 29.00
C ARG A 735 -20.53 3.89 28.05
N ARG A 736 -19.44 3.56 27.35
CA ARG A 736 -19.40 2.38 26.46
C ARG A 736 -19.35 1.07 27.24
N ALA A 737 -18.73 1.06 28.42
CA ALA A 737 -18.80 -0.04 29.37
C ALA A 737 -20.18 -0.16 30.04
N GLY A 738 -21.14 0.74 29.76
CA GLY A 738 -22.50 0.67 30.30
C GLY A 738 -22.64 1.10 31.78
N LEU A 739 -21.58 1.65 32.38
CA LEU A 739 -21.59 2.12 33.76
C LEU A 739 -21.86 3.63 33.83
N ARG A 740 -22.74 4.02 34.76
CA ARG A 740 -22.90 5.43 35.19
C ARG A 740 -22.39 5.66 36.61
N CYS A 741 -22.41 4.60 37.42
CA CYS A 741 -22.03 4.55 38.82
C CYS A 741 -21.72 3.09 39.23
N GLY A 742 -21.67 2.79 40.53
CA GLY A 742 -21.55 1.43 41.04
C GLY A 742 -20.14 1.05 41.48
N THR A 743 -19.75 -0.22 41.33
CA THR A 743 -18.47 -0.73 41.85
C THR A 743 -17.46 -1.03 40.75
N VAL A 744 -16.22 -0.58 40.92
CA VAL A 744 -15.08 -0.97 40.07
C VAL A 744 -14.08 -1.72 40.93
N ARG A 745 -13.93 -3.03 40.70
CA ARG A 745 -12.87 -3.85 41.33
C ARG A 745 -11.68 -3.94 40.40
N VAL A 746 -10.49 -3.68 40.93
CA VAL A 746 -9.23 -3.74 40.19
C VAL A 746 -8.30 -4.68 40.92
N VAL A 747 -7.84 -5.71 40.23
CA VAL A 747 -6.78 -6.61 40.67
C VAL A 747 -5.58 -6.38 39.75
N THR A 748 -4.42 -6.09 40.31
CA THR A 748 -3.22 -5.76 39.54
C THR A 748 -2.00 -6.41 40.18
N ASP A 749 -1.02 -6.78 39.36
CA ASP A 749 0.27 -7.33 39.76
C ASP A 749 1.32 -6.24 40.08
N GLY A 750 0.93 -4.97 40.01
CA GLY A 750 1.76 -3.82 40.35
C GLY A 750 1.05 -2.49 40.15
N PRO A 751 1.74 -1.35 40.38
CA PRO A 751 1.15 -0.01 40.30
C PRO A 751 0.53 0.30 38.93
N VAL A 752 -0.72 0.77 38.93
CA VAL A 752 -1.45 1.16 37.72
C VAL A 752 -2.20 2.48 37.93
N THR A 753 -2.22 3.30 36.87
CA THR A 753 -3.08 4.47 36.74
C THR A 753 -4.35 4.11 35.98
N LEU A 754 -5.47 4.02 36.69
CA LEU A 754 -6.80 3.81 36.11
C LEU A 754 -7.44 5.16 35.77
N VAL A 755 -7.92 5.31 34.54
CA VAL A 755 -8.63 6.52 34.09
C VAL A 755 -10.06 6.18 33.71
N LEU A 756 -11.03 6.54 34.56
CA LEU A 756 -12.45 6.37 34.32
C LEU A 756 -12.99 7.60 33.59
N ARG A 757 -13.26 7.48 32.30
CA ARG A 757 -13.70 8.58 31.43
C ARG A 757 -15.22 8.59 31.29
N ARG A 758 -15.78 9.77 30.99
CA ARG A 758 -17.22 9.96 30.70
C ARG A 758 -18.14 9.45 31.83
N LEU A 759 -17.74 9.66 33.08
CA LEU A 759 -18.68 9.57 34.21
C LEU A 759 -19.55 10.84 34.26
N PRO A 760 -20.72 10.79 34.92
CA PRO A 760 -21.57 11.99 35.12
C PRO A 760 -20.82 13.19 35.72
N GLY A 761 -19.82 12.95 36.60
CA GLY A 761 -18.97 13.98 37.20
C GLY A 761 -17.64 14.24 36.48
N GLY A 762 -17.47 13.81 35.22
CA GLY A 762 -16.26 14.03 34.43
C GLY A 762 -15.30 12.82 34.39
N THR A 763 -14.01 13.08 34.25
CA THR A 763 -12.97 12.02 34.24
C THR A 763 -12.38 11.86 35.63
N ARG A 764 -12.27 10.62 36.12
CA ARG A 764 -11.64 10.29 37.40
C ARG A 764 -10.40 9.46 37.19
N THR A 765 -9.26 9.91 37.72
CA THR A 765 -7.99 9.18 37.69
C THR A 765 -7.69 8.62 39.08
N VAL A 766 -7.33 7.34 39.17
CA VAL A 766 -7.04 6.65 40.43
C VAL A 766 -5.78 5.82 40.28
N ARG A 767 -4.86 5.92 41.26
CA ARG A 767 -3.72 5.00 41.38
C ARG A 767 -4.09 3.80 42.23
N VAL A 768 -3.74 2.61 41.76
CA VAL A 768 -4.01 1.32 42.41
C VAL A 768 -2.71 0.51 42.38
N ALA A 769 -2.33 -0.15 43.48
CA ALA A 769 -1.11 -0.97 43.54
C ALA A 769 -1.40 -2.44 43.90
N ASP A 770 -2.60 -2.72 44.38
CA ASP A 770 -3.09 -3.98 44.94
C ASP A 770 -4.60 -4.16 44.65
N ASP A 771 -5.23 -5.23 45.15
CA ASP A 771 -6.67 -5.45 44.97
C ASP A 771 -7.48 -4.34 45.64
N ARG A 772 -8.24 -3.59 44.83
CA ARG A 772 -8.99 -2.43 45.29
C ARG A 772 -10.40 -2.38 44.73
N VAL A 773 -11.36 -2.04 45.59
CA VAL A 773 -12.75 -1.78 45.21
C VAL A 773 -13.04 -0.28 45.30
N LEU A 774 -13.41 0.33 44.17
CA LEU A 774 -13.83 1.72 44.08
C LEU A 774 -15.37 1.77 44.06
N ARG A 775 -15.96 2.60 44.93
CA ARG A 775 -17.39 2.90 44.90
C ARG A 775 -17.62 4.24 44.20
N LEU A 776 -18.41 4.22 43.13
CA LEU A 776 -18.84 5.38 42.36
C LEU A 776 -20.29 5.67 42.74
N ARG A 777 -20.57 6.89 43.20
CA ARG A 777 -21.93 7.28 43.58
C ARG A 777 -22.85 7.23 42.36
N CYS A 778 -23.95 6.51 42.52
CA CYS A 778 -25.18 6.81 41.80
C CYS A 778 -25.81 8.00 42.52
#